data_AF-A0A8T4R8D0-F1
#
_entry.id   AF-A0A8T4R8D0-F1
#
_cell.length_a   1.000
_cell.length_b   1.000
_cell.length_c   1.000
_cell.angle_alpha   90.00
_cell.angle_beta   90.00
_cell.angle_gamma   90.00
#
_symmetry.space_group_name_H-M   'P 1'
#
loop_
_entity.id
_entity.type
_entity.pdbx_description
1 polymer ?
#
loop_
_entity_poly.entity_id
_entity_poly.type
_entity_poly.pdbx_seq_one_letter_code
_entity_poly.pdbx_strand_id
1 'polypeptide(L)'
;MRIHDLFFIVLLRNVTIQNTGTETADYSLSVDGDGADFVTFGALSFALQPTQAVNIPVFYTIPCTTEPDAYPLSIFFSDGETELQLDQDIVVALTETLNVSTTATSLVSSPCQKSVFNFSLHNPSNFTELYNIYANGRDDLALSEEQTVLTSGQRKLITLTIEPEDCTEYGTYPLEVVFESEKSNHAQTFNLEYISTPTDIPELAPEVTRIKTDYADSTTDLSIKNIGDRTTTYTLSVDGIDWGSIVPAKITLLPGELRKVTLRLVPLPGTPSGQYLVTFNALVDQTQISYDKNFVIMLAEPSLAEENPGLFAGIAAIIIFLLLFFVFFVKALESEKFKRQYVAWKQRREKARTQSFEAREKRRQARLDWRKQEAEKQKKLKEQAKQQVEREIKREYKLVSHKEILRGAPIKSKKSRAFLWIIFLALLAIVAIALWDYLAPNLPFVIAGIIIVAILIILTWIKRTRMASRRYKLLLPEQTVNLPVWKRGLSQLTISPEQATRNFIVRAHKTKTRVKPSPFVYQTFQLQENAKAETVATFTIPKSLLIRNGVELESLRIARYTNHSWKTISYEKTGEDRNCVFLRAELTPGTHTIFLKNVKQQRSTWPSWVLGIAGLALLGLVVVSLYTPAVSDNDTLVFSATSISNMAIDIVGTKATMTPRPGWTGKEQVRFIADDRRGGKTSSNLVTLTVREQVVPPPLRSGILIVLGILAVGLIVQAFRRLKSHLLNLLF
;
A
#
# COMPACT_ATOMS: atom_id res chain seq x y z
N MET A 1 35.65 -23.67 -54.75
CA MET A 1 36.20 -23.06 -55.97
C MET A 1 35.03 -22.51 -56.77
N ARG A 2 34.77 -21.20 -56.67
CA ARG A 2 33.70 -20.53 -57.43
C ARG A 2 34.29 -20.09 -58.76
N ILE A 3 33.48 -20.07 -59.82
CA ILE A 3 33.86 -19.73 -61.21
C ILE A 3 34.35 -18.26 -61.36
N HIS A 4 34.44 -17.49 -60.28
CA HIS A 4 34.94 -16.11 -60.28
C HIS A 4 36.47 -15.97 -60.32
N ASP A 5 37.23 -17.05 -60.09
CA ASP A 5 38.70 -17.00 -60.04
C ASP A 5 39.39 -17.04 -61.42
N LEU A 6 38.65 -16.80 -62.52
CA LEU A 6 39.13 -17.05 -63.89
C LEU A 6 39.19 -15.81 -64.80
N PHE A 7 38.95 -14.62 -64.28
CA PHE A 7 39.10 -13.39 -65.07
C PHE A 7 40.49 -12.79 -64.89
N PHE A 8 41.24 -12.74 -65.98
CA PHE A 8 42.56 -12.13 -66.08
C PHE A 8 42.50 -10.99 -67.09
N ILE A 9 43.21 -9.90 -66.81
CA ILE A 9 43.56 -8.90 -67.81
C ILE A 9 44.79 -9.40 -68.55
N VAL A 10 44.69 -9.52 -69.88
CA VAL A 10 45.81 -9.95 -70.73
C VAL A 10 46.31 -8.79 -71.58
N LEU A 11 47.57 -8.39 -71.39
CA LEU A 11 48.25 -7.42 -72.23
C LEU A 11 49.39 -8.09 -72.98
N LEU A 12 49.48 -7.84 -74.29
CA LEU A 12 50.57 -8.30 -75.13
C LEU A 12 51.53 -7.14 -75.42
N ARG A 13 52.82 -7.36 -75.17
CA ARG A 13 53.93 -6.50 -75.60
C ARG A 13 55.00 -7.35 -76.26
N ASN A 14 55.93 -6.70 -76.95
CA ASN A 14 57.08 -7.39 -77.54
C ASN A 14 58.35 -6.78 -76.95
N VAL A 15 59.31 -7.64 -76.58
CA VAL A 15 60.68 -7.23 -76.26
C VAL A 15 61.57 -7.61 -77.44
N THR A 16 62.37 -6.66 -77.91
CA THR A 16 63.29 -6.87 -79.03
C THR A 16 64.68 -7.17 -78.49
N ILE A 17 65.26 -8.28 -78.92
CA ILE A 17 66.60 -8.71 -78.51
C ILE A 17 67.43 -8.86 -79.76
N GLN A 18 68.59 -8.21 -79.78
CA GLN A 18 69.51 -8.21 -80.91
C GLN A 18 70.90 -8.67 -80.46
N ASN A 19 71.47 -9.63 -81.18
CA ASN A 19 72.86 -10.02 -80.98
C ASN A 19 73.78 -9.00 -81.67
N THR A 20 74.47 -8.16 -80.88
CA THR A 20 75.46 -7.20 -81.38
C THR A 20 76.89 -7.75 -81.41
N GLY A 21 77.09 -8.99 -81.01
CA GLY A 21 78.36 -9.70 -81.04
C GLY A 21 78.75 -10.17 -82.44
N THR A 22 79.94 -10.74 -82.55
CA THR A 22 80.50 -11.27 -83.81
C THR A 22 80.27 -12.76 -84.01
N GLU A 23 79.77 -13.46 -82.99
CA GLU A 23 79.51 -14.91 -82.99
C GLU A 23 78.03 -15.21 -82.69
N THR A 24 77.59 -16.42 -83.00
CA THR A 24 76.22 -16.88 -82.64
C THR A 24 76.16 -17.12 -81.13
N ALA A 25 75.13 -16.62 -80.47
CA ALA A 25 74.94 -16.78 -79.03
C ALA A 25 73.54 -17.34 -78.71
N ASP A 26 73.48 -18.18 -77.68
CA ASP A 26 72.24 -18.73 -77.13
C ASP A 26 71.77 -17.86 -75.97
N TYR A 27 70.64 -17.18 -76.16
CA TYR A 27 70.05 -16.31 -75.14
C TYR A 27 69.02 -17.08 -74.32
N SER A 28 68.95 -16.76 -73.03
CA SER A 28 67.96 -17.21 -72.07
C SER A 28 67.30 -16.03 -71.36
N LEU A 29 66.01 -16.13 -71.09
CA LEU A 29 65.22 -15.12 -70.38
C LEU A 29 64.75 -15.66 -69.04
N SER A 30 64.84 -14.84 -68.00
CA SER A 30 64.20 -15.09 -66.72
C SER A 30 63.58 -13.81 -66.16
N VAL A 31 62.66 -13.97 -65.20
CA VAL A 31 62.00 -12.85 -64.51
C VAL A 31 62.07 -13.04 -63.00
N ASP A 32 62.22 -11.93 -62.30
CA ASP A 32 62.15 -11.85 -60.84
C ASP A 32 61.37 -10.61 -60.41
N GLY A 33 61.03 -10.54 -59.12
CA GLY A 33 60.23 -9.49 -58.51
C GLY A 33 58.76 -9.87 -58.35
N ASP A 34 58.02 -9.04 -57.62
CA ASP A 34 56.63 -9.31 -57.24
C ASP A 34 55.68 -9.37 -58.47
N GLY A 35 56.07 -8.74 -59.58
CA GLY A 35 55.32 -8.79 -60.84
C GLY A 35 55.61 -10.02 -61.71
N ALA A 36 56.58 -10.87 -61.34
CA ALA A 36 57.02 -12.00 -62.16
C ALA A 36 55.89 -13.02 -62.42
N ASP A 37 55.03 -13.26 -61.44
CA ASP A 37 53.87 -14.17 -61.55
C ASP A 37 52.84 -13.72 -62.59
N PHE A 38 52.87 -12.45 -62.98
CA PHE A 38 51.97 -11.91 -64.01
C PHE A 38 52.53 -12.08 -65.42
N VAL A 39 53.76 -12.54 -65.61
CA VAL A 39 54.45 -12.47 -66.91
C VAL A 39 54.79 -13.83 -67.47
N THR A 40 54.53 -14.01 -68.77
CA THR A 40 54.95 -15.19 -69.53
C THR A 40 55.56 -14.79 -70.86
N PHE A 41 56.71 -15.35 -71.22
CA PHE A 41 57.37 -15.14 -72.51
C PHE A 41 56.96 -16.19 -73.53
N GLY A 42 56.85 -15.80 -74.80
CA GLY A 42 56.60 -16.74 -75.89
C GLY A 42 57.78 -17.67 -76.19
N ALA A 43 58.99 -17.31 -75.78
CA ALA A 43 60.17 -18.17 -75.81
C ALA A 43 61.12 -17.79 -74.66
N LEU A 44 61.64 -18.79 -73.96
CA LEU A 44 62.58 -18.62 -72.84
C LEU A 44 64.04 -18.82 -73.25
N SER A 45 64.30 -19.45 -74.39
CA SER A 45 65.64 -19.65 -74.93
C SER A 45 65.63 -19.67 -76.46
N PHE A 46 66.62 -19.03 -77.09
CA PHE A 46 66.77 -19.02 -78.55
C PHE A 46 68.19 -18.60 -78.98
N ALA A 47 68.61 -19.02 -80.17
CA ALA A 47 69.90 -18.66 -80.74
C ALA A 47 69.76 -17.48 -81.74
N LEU A 48 70.67 -16.50 -81.68
CA LEU A 48 70.73 -15.41 -82.65
C LEU A 48 72.10 -15.36 -83.33
N GLN A 49 72.08 -15.27 -84.66
CA GLN A 49 73.27 -14.97 -85.46
C GLN A 49 73.74 -13.53 -85.21
N PRO A 50 75.02 -13.20 -85.51
CA PRO A 50 75.52 -11.84 -85.44
C PRO A 50 74.60 -10.85 -86.17
N THR A 51 74.28 -9.72 -85.55
CA THR A 51 73.36 -8.66 -86.01
C THR A 51 71.88 -9.03 -86.11
N GLN A 52 71.52 -10.30 -85.90
CA GLN A 52 70.12 -10.76 -85.95
C GLN A 52 69.35 -10.23 -84.74
N ALA A 53 68.12 -9.76 -84.98
CA ALA A 53 67.18 -9.36 -83.95
C ALA A 53 65.92 -10.22 -83.99
N VAL A 54 65.33 -10.48 -82.82
CA VAL A 54 64.06 -11.19 -82.66
C VAL A 54 63.13 -10.41 -81.73
N ASN A 55 61.83 -10.48 -82.01
CA ASN A 55 60.79 -9.96 -81.13
C ASN A 55 60.19 -11.12 -80.34
N ILE A 56 60.35 -11.09 -79.02
CA ILE A 56 59.74 -12.06 -78.12
C ILE A 56 58.43 -11.47 -77.59
N PRO A 57 57.28 -12.12 -77.83
CA PRO A 57 56.03 -11.69 -77.24
C PRO A 57 56.04 -11.96 -75.73
N VAL A 58 55.61 -10.97 -74.96
CA VAL A 58 55.48 -10.97 -73.51
C VAL A 58 54.01 -10.78 -73.18
N PHE A 59 53.44 -11.78 -72.50
CA PHE A 59 52.06 -11.79 -72.04
C PHE A 59 52.03 -11.39 -70.57
N TYR A 60 51.31 -10.32 -70.26
CA TYR A 60 51.03 -9.90 -68.89
C TYR A 60 49.60 -10.34 -68.55
N THR A 61 49.45 -11.35 -67.70
CA THR A 61 48.20 -11.94 -67.23
C THR A 61 47.98 -11.60 -65.76
N ILE A 62 47.24 -10.52 -65.50
CA ILE A 62 47.02 -10.00 -64.15
C ILE A 62 45.64 -10.47 -63.65
N PRO A 63 45.54 -11.19 -62.52
CA PRO A 63 44.26 -11.55 -61.91
C PRO A 63 43.41 -10.30 -61.60
N CYS A 64 42.10 -10.37 -61.82
CA CYS A 64 41.21 -9.26 -61.45
C CYS A 64 41.09 -9.01 -59.93
N THR A 65 41.65 -9.90 -59.09
CA THR A 65 41.70 -9.76 -57.62
C THR A 65 43.00 -9.12 -57.12
N THR A 66 43.93 -8.77 -58.02
CA THR A 66 45.21 -8.16 -57.63
C THR A 66 44.98 -6.79 -56.99
N GLU A 67 45.59 -6.56 -55.82
CA GLU A 67 45.48 -5.28 -55.12
C GLU A 67 46.14 -4.17 -55.94
N PRO A 68 45.61 -2.93 -55.89
CA PRO A 68 46.20 -1.82 -56.62
C PRO A 68 47.53 -1.41 -55.99
N ASP A 69 48.63 -1.69 -56.67
CA ASP A 69 49.99 -1.32 -56.29
C ASP A 69 50.92 -1.32 -57.53
N ALA A 70 52.16 -0.88 -57.36
CA ALA A 70 53.24 -1.07 -58.32
C ALA A 70 53.99 -2.37 -58.00
N TYR A 71 53.93 -3.33 -58.91
CA TYR A 71 54.60 -4.61 -58.79
C TYR A 71 55.92 -4.56 -59.57
N PRO A 72 57.08 -4.46 -58.89
CA PRO A 72 58.38 -4.40 -59.56
C PRO A 72 58.65 -5.71 -60.31
N LEU A 73 59.25 -5.59 -61.49
CA LEU A 73 59.55 -6.69 -62.38
C LEU A 73 60.91 -6.45 -63.03
N SER A 74 61.82 -7.37 -62.80
CA SER A 74 63.15 -7.39 -63.40
C SER A 74 63.21 -8.53 -64.42
N ILE A 75 63.44 -8.20 -65.70
CA ILE A 75 63.68 -9.21 -66.74
C ILE A 75 65.19 -9.35 -66.93
N PHE A 76 65.70 -10.56 -66.82
CA PHE A 76 67.10 -10.88 -67.07
C PHE A 76 67.26 -11.57 -68.43
N PHE A 77 68.25 -11.12 -69.20
CA PHE A 77 68.65 -11.67 -70.48
C PHE A 77 70.09 -12.16 -70.36
N SER A 78 70.33 -13.46 -70.46
CA SER A 78 71.67 -14.03 -70.37
C SER A 78 72.05 -14.81 -71.61
N ASP A 79 73.28 -14.61 -72.11
CA ASP A 79 73.88 -15.41 -73.18
C ASP A 79 74.80 -16.54 -72.67
N GLY A 80 74.77 -16.80 -71.36
CA GLY A 80 75.63 -17.77 -70.67
C GLY A 80 76.96 -17.20 -70.19
N GLU A 81 77.39 -16.03 -70.66
CA GLU A 81 78.61 -15.34 -70.20
C GLU A 81 78.31 -14.01 -69.50
N THR A 82 77.32 -13.29 -70.01
CA THR A 82 76.86 -12.00 -69.51
C THR A 82 75.36 -12.04 -69.20
N GLU A 83 74.92 -11.16 -68.32
CA GLU A 83 73.51 -10.98 -67.98
C GLU A 83 73.18 -9.49 -68.02
N LEU A 84 72.10 -9.15 -68.72
CA LEU A 84 71.51 -7.82 -68.75
C LEU A 84 70.18 -7.83 -68.02
N GLN A 85 69.92 -6.78 -67.25
CA GLN A 85 68.68 -6.61 -66.50
C GLN A 85 67.88 -5.43 -67.05
N LEU A 86 66.57 -5.63 -67.21
CA LEU A 86 65.59 -4.59 -67.53
C LEU A 86 64.57 -4.50 -66.41
N ASP A 87 64.63 -3.41 -65.65
CA ASP A 87 63.68 -3.11 -64.58
C ASP A 87 62.48 -2.32 -65.10
N GLN A 88 61.29 -2.73 -64.65
CA GLN A 88 60.01 -2.12 -64.97
C GLN A 88 59.00 -2.35 -63.84
N ASP A 89 57.98 -1.51 -63.77
CA ASP A 89 56.90 -1.66 -62.80
C ASP A 89 55.58 -2.00 -63.52
N ILE A 90 54.86 -3.00 -63.02
CA ILE A 90 53.46 -3.25 -63.39
C ILE A 90 52.59 -2.46 -62.41
N VAL A 91 52.05 -1.32 -62.85
CA VAL A 91 51.15 -0.52 -62.01
C VAL A 91 49.71 -0.98 -62.19
N VAL A 92 49.16 -1.59 -61.14
CA VAL A 92 47.74 -1.92 -61.04
C VAL A 92 47.04 -0.77 -60.32
N ALA A 93 46.11 -0.10 -60.99
CA ALA A 93 45.33 0.99 -60.41
C ALA A 93 43.84 0.72 -60.55
N LEU A 94 43.07 1.01 -59.50
CA LEU A 94 41.62 1.10 -59.59
C LEU A 94 41.27 2.45 -60.24
N THR A 95 40.62 2.42 -61.39
CA THR A 95 40.05 3.62 -61.98
C THR A 95 38.89 4.11 -61.11
N GLU A 96 38.76 5.41 -60.90
CA GLU A 96 37.50 5.97 -60.36
C GLU A 96 36.36 5.48 -61.27
N THR A 97 35.37 4.81 -60.69
CA THR A 97 34.21 4.28 -61.43
C THR A 97 32.88 4.86 -60.93
N LEU A 98 32.92 5.61 -59.84
CA LEU A 98 31.76 6.22 -59.21
C LEU A 98 32.10 7.68 -58.89
N ASN A 99 31.36 8.62 -59.48
CA ASN A 99 31.47 10.03 -59.15
C ASN A 99 30.06 10.60 -58.98
N VAL A 100 29.69 10.92 -57.75
CA VAL A 100 28.41 11.53 -57.41
C VAL A 100 28.66 12.91 -56.81
N SER A 101 27.86 13.89 -57.24
CA SER A 101 27.79 15.21 -56.63
C SER A 101 26.35 15.56 -56.29
N THR A 102 26.14 16.31 -55.21
CA THR A 102 24.83 16.85 -54.80
C THR A 102 24.87 18.37 -54.75
N THR A 103 23.75 19.02 -55.03
CA THR A 103 23.62 20.49 -54.94
C THR A 103 23.46 20.99 -53.50
N ALA A 104 22.97 20.14 -52.59
CA ALA A 104 22.71 20.50 -51.21
C ALA A 104 22.87 19.28 -50.28
N THR A 105 23.43 19.52 -49.11
CA THR A 105 23.51 18.52 -48.02
C THR A 105 22.50 18.80 -46.91
N SER A 106 21.79 19.94 -46.95
CA SER A 106 20.67 20.23 -46.06
C SER A 106 19.50 20.83 -46.82
N LEU A 107 18.30 20.55 -46.34
CA LEU A 107 17.04 21.04 -46.92
C LEU A 107 16.06 21.41 -45.83
N VAL A 108 15.47 22.59 -45.93
CA VAL A 108 14.47 23.11 -44.99
C VAL A 108 13.11 23.13 -45.67
N SER A 109 12.08 22.59 -45.02
CA SER A 109 10.72 22.52 -45.57
C SER A 109 9.66 22.58 -44.47
N SER A 110 8.43 22.96 -44.83
CA SER A 110 7.28 22.90 -43.92
C SER A 110 6.71 21.47 -43.83
N PRO A 111 5.99 21.12 -42.76
CA PRO A 111 5.32 19.82 -42.62
C PRO A 111 4.29 19.70 -43.75
N CYS A 112 4.19 18.53 -44.39
CA CYS A 112 3.43 18.26 -45.64
C CYS A 112 4.02 18.79 -46.96
N GLN A 113 5.10 19.58 -46.97
CA GLN A 113 5.65 20.05 -48.24
C GLN A 113 6.61 19.03 -48.84
N LYS A 114 6.29 18.57 -50.04
CA LYS A 114 7.16 17.71 -50.85
C LYS A 114 8.52 18.36 -51.07
N SER A 115 9.57 17.61 -50.75
CA SER A 115 10.95 18.09 -50.66
C SER A 115 11.87 17.16 -51.45
N VAL A 116 12.91 17.69 -52.13
CA VAL A 116 13.72 16.91 -53.08
C VAL A 116 15.21 17.23 -52.96
N PHE A 117 16.05 16.19 -52.83
CA PHE A 117 17.50 16.25 -53.03
C PHE A 117 17.88 15.75 -54.42
N ASN A 118 18.85 16.42 -55.05
CA ASN A 118 19.30 16.14 -56.42
C ASN A 118 20.75 15.67 -56.43
N PHE A 119 20.98 14.48 -56.99
CA PHE A 119 22.30 13.86 -57.14
C PHE A 119 22.65 13.69 -58.63
N SER A 120 23.80 14.20 -59.04
CA SER A 120 24.37 13.97 -60.37
C SER A 120 25.35 12.80 -60.30
N LEU A 121 24.88 11.61 -60.69
CA LEU A 121 25.68 10.39 -60.81
C LEU A 121 26.39 10.37 -62.18
N HIS A 122 27.70 10.17 -62.18
CA HIS A 122 28.54 10.10 -63.36
C HIS A 122 29.37 8.81 -63.34
N ASN A 123 29.45 8.13 -64.47
CA ASN A 123 30.37 7.00 -64.69
C ASN A 123 31.63 7.48 -65.43
N PRO A 124 32.74 7.79 -64.72
CA PRO A 124 34.00 8.20 -65.36
C PRO A 124 34.79 7.04 -66.00
N SER A 125 34.39 5.78 -65.77
CA SER A 125 35.13 4.63 -66.29
C SER A 125 34.94 4.45 -67.80
N ASN A 126 35.79 3.62 -68.41
CA ASN A 126 35.73 3.26 -69.83
C ASN A 126 34.77 2.07 -70.12
N PHE A 127 34.03 1.59 -69.12
CA PHE A 127 33.11 0.47 -69.26
C PHE A 127 31.71 0.81 -68.72
N THR A 128 30.74 -0.07 -68.99
CA THR A 128 29.35 0.09 -68.51
C THR A 128 29.22 -0.50 -67.11
N GLU A 129 28.65 0.28 -66.19
CA GLU A 129 28.52 -0.05 -64.77
C GLU A 129 27.05 0.00 -64.31
N LEU A 130 26.71 -0.87 -63.35
CA LEU A 130 25.42 -0.87 -62.66
C LEU A 130 25.61 -0.24 -61.28
N TYR A 131 24.73 0.70 -60.94
CA TYR A 131 24.75 1.37 -59.64
C TYR A 131 23.50 1.01 -58.86
N ASN A 132 23.69 0.56 -57.62
CA ASN A 132 22.63 0.38 -56.64
C ASN A 132 22.60 1.60 -55.71
N ILE A 133 21.40 2.06 -55.38
CA ILE A 133 21.17 3.31 -54.67
C ILE A 133 20.23 3.02 -53.50
N TYR A 134 20.69 3.36 -52.31
CA TYR A 134 19.95 3.13 -51.06
C TYR A 134 19.74 4.46 -50.36
N ALA A 135 18.57 4.65 -49.75
CA ALA A 135 18.26 5.81 -48.93
C ALA A 135 17.66 5.33 -47.60
N ASN A 136 18.23 5.81 -46.50
CA ASN A 136 17.84 5.46 -45.14
C ASN A 136 17.59 6.73 -44.30
N GLY A 137 16.80 6.59 -43.25
CA GLY A 137 16.60 7.63 -42.22
C GLY A 137 15.14 7.95 -41.94
N ARG A 138 14.25 7.76 -42.91
CA ARG A 138 12.79 7.91 -42.77
C ARG A 138 12.06 6.91 -43.69
N ASP A 139 10.79 6.65 -43.39
CA ASP A 139 9.95 5.71 -44.15
C ASP A 139 9.27 6.38 -45.37
N ASP A 140 9.19 7.71 -45.39
CA ASP A 140 8.58 8.55 -46.45
C ASP A 140 9.56 8.93 -47.57
N LEU A 141 10.69 8.22 -47.67
CA LEU A 141 11.74 8.44 -48.67
C LEU A 141 11.41 7.69 -49.96
N ALA A 142 11.49 8.39 -51.09
CA ALA A 142 11.32 7.81 -52.41
C ALA A 142 12.46 8.22 -53.35
N LEU A 143 13.25 7.25 -53.81
CA LEU A 143 14.25 7.45 -54.85
C LEU A 143 13.58 7.46 -56.23
N SER A 144 14.08 8.29 -57.15
CA SER A 144 13.66 8.22 -58.55
C SER A 144 13.96 6.86 -59.17
N GLU A 145 15.09 6.26 -58.79
CA GLU A 145 15.54 4.94 -59.19
C GLU A 145 16.42 4.36 -58.08
N GLU A 146 16.17 3.11 -57.68
CA GLU A 146 17.01 2.35 -56.74
C GLU A 146 18.19 1.67 -57.42
N GLN A 147 18.13 1.54 -58.75
CA GLN A 147 19.16 0.92 -59.55
C GLN A 147 19.22 1.54 -60.95
N THR A 148 20.42 1.83 -61.46
CA THR A 148 20.60 2.37 -62.82
C THR A 148 21.88 1.87 -63.49
N VAL A 149 21.83 1.67 -64.80
CA VAL A 149 23.00 1.36 -65.64
C VAL A 149 23.49 2.65 -66.30
N LEU A 150 24.79 2.91 -66.30
CA LEU A 150 25.40 4.00 -67.07
C LEU A 150 26.54 3.48 -67.95
N THR A 151 26.53 3.88 -69.21
CA THR A 151 27.67 3.66 -70.12
C THR A 151 28.82 4.60 -69.77
N SER A 152 30.00 4.33 -70.32
CA SER A 152 31.18 5.17 -70.14
C SER A 152 30.90 6.65 -70.41
N GLY A 153 31.31 7.52 -69.46
CA GLY A 153 31.16 8.97 -69.52
C GLY A 153 29.73 9.50 -69.32
N GLN A 154 28.74 8.63 -69.14
CA GLN A 154 27.34 9.05 -69.01
C GLN A 154 27.07 9.67 -67.62
N ARG A 155 26.21 10.69 -67.60
CA ARG A 155 25.66 11.30 -66.38
C ARG A 155 24.16 11.06 -66.27
N LYS A 156 23.66 10.95 -65.05
CA LYS A 156 22.24 10.83 -64.75
C LYS A 156 21.90 11.56 -63.46
N LEU A 157 20.73 12.20 -63.47
CA LEU A 157 20.16 12.84 -62.29
C LEU A 157 19.34 11.80 -61.53
N ILE A 158 19.67 11.61 -60.25
CA ILE A 158 18.92 10.80 -59.29
C ILE A 158 18.32 11.76 -58.26
N THR A 159 17.03 11.60 -57.97
CA THR A 159 16.34 12.46 -57.00
C THR A 159 15.86 11.65 -55.81
N LEU A 160 16.14 12.11 -54.59
CA LEU A 160 15.53 11.61 -53.36
C LEU A 160 14.39 12.55 -52.98
N THR A 161 13.16 12.04 -52.99
CA THR A 161 11.95 12.75 -52.61
C THR A 161 11.56 12.40 -51.18
N ILE A 162 11.16 13.41 -50.40
CA ILE A 162 10.57 13.28 -49.07
C ILE A 162 9.15 13.84 -49.15
N GLU A 163 8.16 13.03 -48.84
CA GLU A 163 6.73 13.40 -48.86
C GLU A 163 6.07 12.97 -47.55
N PRO A 164 6.12 13.81 -46.50
CA PRO A 164 5.65 13.43 -45.17
C PRO A 164 4.16 13.09 -45.14
N GLU A 165 3.81 11.91 -44.63
CA GLU A 165 2.42 11.50 -44.40
C GLU A 165 1.82 12.19 -43.16
N ASP A 166 2.62 12.37 -42.12
CA ASP A 166 2.24 13.06 -40.89
C ASP A 166 2.70 14.53 -40.92
N CYS A 167 1.72 15.40 -41.14
CA CYS A 167 1.87 16.84 -41.15
C CYS A 167 2.15 17.47 -39.78
N THR A 168 2.12 16.69 -38.71
CA THR A 168 2.42 17.17 -37.35
C THR A 168 3.88 16.95 -36.95
N GLU A 169 4.65 16.21 -37.76
CA GLU A 169 6.07 15.98 -37.54
C GLU A 169 6.93 17.20 -37.89
N TYR A 170 7.77 17.60 -36.94
CA TYR A 170 8.75 18.65 -37.12
C TYR A 170 10.05 18.32 -36.39
N GLY A 171 11.16 18.86 -36.89
CA GLY A 171 12.49 18.62 -36.34
C GLY A 171 13.54 18.41 -37.42
N THR A 172 14.72 18.00 -36.99
CA THR A 172 15.86 17.69 -37.87
C THR A 172 16.03 16.18 -37.97
N TYR A 173 16.04 15.67 -39.19
CA TYR A 173 16.14 14.26 -39.53
C TYR A 173 17.43 14.02 -40.34
N PRO A 174 18.40 13.26 -39.80
CA PRO A 174 19.55 12.85 -40.57
C PRO A 174 19.14 11.77 -41.58
N LEU A 175 19.55 11.93 -42.83
CA LEU A 175 19.31 10.96 -43.91
C LEU A 175 20.65 10.46 -44.43
N GLU A 176 20.69 9.21 -44.86
CA GLU A 176 21.86 8.59 -45.46
C GLU A 176 21.49 8.11 -46.86
N VAL A 177 22.28 8.50 -47.87
CA VAL A 177 22.13 8.01 -49.25
C VAL A 177 23.44 7.37 -49.69
N VAL A 178 23.38 6.12 -50.11
CA VAL A 178 24.55 5.33 -50.53
C VAL A 178 24.42 4.99 -52.01
N PHE A 179 25.45 5.28 -52.78
CA PHE A 179 25.60 4.84 -54.16
C PHE A 179 26.69 3.77 -54.21
N GLU A 180 26.38 2.58 -54.72
CA GLU A 180 27.32 1.46 -54.84
C GLU A 180 27.43 1.00 -56.28
N SER A 181 28.64 0.85 -56.81
CA SER A 181 28.87 0.23 -58.11
C SER A 181 29.02 -1.29 -57.99
N GLU A 182 28.37 -2.04 -58.87
CA GLU A 182 28.31 -3.50 -58.75
C GLU A 182 29.62 -4.18 -59.19
N LYS A 183 30.18 -3.83 -60.36
CA LYS A 183 31.38 -4.52 -60.86
C LYS A 183 32.66 -4.06 -60.18
N SER A 184 32.75 -2.76 -59.90
CA SER A 184 33.93 -2.14 -59.31
C SER A 184 33.89 -2.04 -57.78
N ASN A 185 32.74 -2.33 -57.16
CA ASN A 185 32.57 -2.38 -55.71
C ASN A 185 33.01 -1.10 -54.98
N HIS A 186 32.79 0.06 -55.61
CA HIS A 186 33.00 1.37 -54.99
C HIS A 186 31.69 1.87 -54.40
N ALA A 187 31.78 2.49 -53.22
CA ALA A 187 30.64 3.10 -52.55
C ALA A 187 30.91 4.57 -52.22
N GLN A 188 29.89 5.41 -52.38
CA GLN A 188 29.92 6.81 -51.94
C GLN A 188 28.67 7.11 -51.12
N THR A 189 28.89 7.56 -49.88
CA THR A 189 27.81 7.86 -48.91
C THR A 189 27.66 9.36 -48.72
N PHE A 190 26.41 9.83 -48.70
CA PHE A 190 26.03 11.20 -48.37
C PHE A 190 25.21 11.21 -47.10
N ASN A 191 25.71 11.96 -46.12
CA ASN A 191 24.95 12.31 -44.92
C ASN A 191 24.24 13.64 -45.18
N LEU A 192 22.91 13.60 -45.24
CA LEU A 192 22.05 14.75 -45.48
C LEU A 192 21.29 15.14 -44.21
N GLU A 193 20.86 16.40 -44.14
CA GLU A 193 20.00 16.91 -43.08
C GLU A 193 18.67 17.42 -43.67
N TYR A 194 17.55 16.78 -43.31
CA TYR A 194 16.21 17.29 -43.60
C TYR A 194 15.65 17.99 -42.37
N ILE A 195 15.28 19.27 -42.51
CA ILE A 195 14.76 20.10 -41.42
C ILE A 195 13.30 20.42 -41.74
N SER A 196 12.37 19.76 -41.05
CA SER A 196 10.95 20.11 -41.05
C SER A 196 10.71 21.22 -40.02
N THR A 197 10.39 22.43 -40.48
CA THR A 197 10.12 23.58 -39.60
C THR A 197 8.72 23.46 -38.99
N PRO A 198 8.52 23.79 -37.70
CA PRO A 198 7.18 23.87 -37.17
C PRO A 198 6.45 25.02 -37.87
N THR A 199 5.46 24.70 -38.70
CA THR A 199 4.61 25.67 -39.39
C THR A 199 3.16 25.38 -39.03
N ASP A 200 2.41 26.41 -38.61
CA ASP A 200 1.01 26.29 -38.20
C ASP A 200 0.74 25.32 -37.03
N ILE A 201 1.76 25.02 -36.22
CA ILE A 201 1.66 24.08 -35.10
C ILE A 201 1.31 24.83 -33.80
N PRO A 202 0.21 24.45 -33.10
CA PRO A 202 -0.12 24.94 -31.79
C PRO A 202 0.43 24.04 -30.67
N GLU A 203 0.83 24.64 -29.55
CA GLU A 203 1.01 23.97 -28.27
C GLU A 203 -0.25 24.17 -27.43
N LEU A 204 -0.95 23.06 -27.12
CA LEU A 204 -2.26 23.05 -26.46
C LEU A 204 -2.14 22.66 -24.99
N ALA A 205 -2.48 23.60 -24.10
CA ALA A 205 -2.66 23.42 -22.66
C ALA A 205 -1.64 22.46 -22.00
N PRO A 206 -0.32 22.68 -22.15
CA PRO A 206 0.70 21.72 -21.72
C PRO A 206 0.66 21.44 -20.20
N GLU A 207 0.20 22.41 -19.41
CA GLU A 207 0.10 22.32 -17.94
C GLU A 207 -1.17 21.61 -17.45
N VAL A 208 -2.18 21.44 -18.32
CA VAL A 208 -3.50 20.94 -17.94
C VAL A 208 -3.59 19.44 -18.21
N THR A 209 -3.61 18.65 -17.14
CA THR A 209 -3.83 17.20 -17.20
C THR A 209 -5.16 16.79 -16.58
N ARG A 210 -5.64 17.57 -15.62
CA ARG A 210 -6.87 17.30 -14.88
C ARG A 210 -7.55 18.60 -14.44
N ILE A 211 -8.86 18.67 -14.64
CA ILE A 211 -9.73 19.73 -14.16
C ILE A 211 -10.76 19.11 -13.22
N LYS A 212 -11.02 19.72 -12.06
CA LYS A 212 -12.11 19.31 -11.16
C LYS A 212 -13.22 20.35 -11.26
N THR A 213 -14.45 19.89 -11.42
CA THR A 213 -15.65 20.74 -11.44
C THR A 213 -16.80 20.07 -10.70
N ASP A 214 -17.79 20.86 -10.33
CA ASP A 214 -19.05 20.41 -9.75
C ASP A 214 -20.20 20.61 -10.76
N TYR A 215 -21.44 20.54 -10.29
CA TYR A 215 -22.62 20.74 -11.13
C TYR A 215 -22.97 22.21 -11.38
N ALA A 216 -22.14 23.16 -10.93
CA ALA A 216 -22.33 24.57 -11.20
C ALA A 216 -21.70 24.98 -12.54
N ASP A 217 -22.22 26.06 -13.13
CA ASP A 217 -21.59 26.71 -14.28
C ASP A 217 -20.20 27.20 -13.85
N SER A 218 -19.17 26.63 -14.46
CA SER A 218 -17.78 26.87 -14.12
C SER A 218 -16.96 27.14 -15.36
N THR A 219 -15.92 27.95 -15.19
CA THR A 219 -15.01 28.33 -16.27
C THR A 219 -13.57 28.12 -15.83
N THR A 220 -12.75 27.60 -16.73
CA THR A 220 -11.30 27.47 -16.51
C THR A 220 -10.55 27.92 -17.76
N ASP A 221 -9.34 28.43 -17.60
CA ASP A 221 -8.53 28.86 -18.73
C ASP A 221 -7.64 27.71 -19.23
N LEU A 222 -7.58 27.56 -20.55
CA LEU A 222 -6.63 26.72 -21.27
C LEU A 222 -5.64 27.62 -22.03
N SER A 223 -4.36 27.32 -21.95
CA SER A 223 -3.35 28.02 -22.75
C SER A 223 -3.27 27.43 -24.16
N ILE A 224 -3.07 28.29 -25.14
CA ILE A 224 -2.70 27.93 -26.50
C ILE A 224 -1.56 28.84 -26.94
N LYS A 225 -0.52 28.26 -27.52
CA LYS A 225 0.63 29.00 -28.03
C LYS A 225 0.90 28.59 -29.47
N ASN A 226 1.14 29.55 -30.36
CA ASN A 226 1.61 29.24 -31.69
C ASN A 226 3.12 28.98 -31.63
N ILE A 227 3.56 27.73 -31.82
CA ILE A 227 4.99 27.38 -31.92
C ILE A 227 5.47 27.40 -33.37
N GLY A 228 4.57 27.68 -34.31
CA GLY A 228 4.87 27.84 -35.72
C GLY A 228 5.65 29.12 -36.04
N ASP A 229 6.21 29.15 -37.24
CA ASP A 229 7.02 30.24 -37.81
C ASP A 229 6.22 31.41 -38.39
N ARG A 230 4.89 31.28 -38.53
CA ARG A 230 4.00 32.28 -39.11
C ARG A 230 2.74 32.53 -38.29
N THR A 231 2.03 33.61 -38.61
CA THR A 231 0.76 33.95 -37.97
C THR A 231 -0.34 33.00 -38.44
N THR A 232 -0.99 32.33 -37.50
CA THR A 232 -1.95 31.25 -37.81
C THR A 232 -3.27 31.48 -37.08
N THR A 233 -4.37 31.16 -37.76
CA THR A 233 -5.72 31.18 -37.19
C THR A 233 -6.18 29.76 -36.88
N TYR A 234 -6.55 29.54 -35.62
CA TYR A 234 -7.00 28.28 -35.07
C TYR A 234 -8.49 28.34 -34.73
N THR A 235 -9.24 27.35 -35.19
CA THR A 235 -10.62 27.07 -34.76
C THR A 235 -10.57 26.02 -33.65
N LEU A 236 -11.10 26.35 -32.48
CA LEU A 236 -10.96 25.60 -31.25
C LEU A 236 -12.26 24.89 -30.88
N SER A 237 -12.17 23.62 -30.48
CA SER A 237 -13.30 22.84 -30.00
C SER A 237 -12.89 21.91 -28.86
N VAL A 238 -13.89 21.37 -28.17
CA VAL A 238 -13.69 20.35 -27.15
C VAL A 238 -14.64 19.19 -27.42
N ASP A 239 -14.11 17.98 -27.46
CA ASP A 239 -14.84 16.73 -27.67
C ASP A 239 -14.79 15.86 -26.40
N GLY A 240 -15.68 14.87 -26.35
CA GLY A 240 -15.81 13.92 -25.22
C GLY A 240 -16.86 14.30 -24.18
N ILE A 241 -17.32 15.56 -24.19
CA ILE A 241 -18.43 16.05 -23.36
C ILE A 241 -19.36 16.96 -24.17
N ASP A 242 -20.67 16.88 -23.93
CA ASP A 242 -21.70 17.73 -24.56
C ASP A 242 -21.97 19.01 -23.76
N TRP A 243 -21.50 19.08 -22.51
CA TRP A 243 -21.65 20.21 -21.60
C TRP A 243 -20.39 21.10 -21.51
N GLY A 244 -19.42 20.93 -22.42
CA GLY A 244 -18.21 21.75 -22.51
C GLY A 244 -18.21 22.63 -23.76
N SER A 245 -17.67 23.85 -23.67
CA SER A 245 -17.45 24.72 -24.84
C SER A 245 -16.23 25.63 -24.66
N ILE A 246 -15.57 25.97 -25.77
CA ILE A 246 -14.42 26.90 -25.79
C ILE A 246 -14.87 28.29 -26.25
N VAL A 247 -14.45 29.32 -25.51
CA VAL A 247 -14.72 30.72 -25.82
C VAL A 247 -13.41 31.52 -25.75
N PRO A 248 -13.00 32.22 -26.82
CA PRO A 248 -13.58 32.20 -28.16
C PRO A 248 -13.26 30.89 -28.90
N ALA A 249 -14.18 30.43 -29.75
CA ALA A 249 -13.97 29.24 -30.60
C ALA A 249 -13.01 29.49 -31.78
N LYS A 250 -12.50 30.71 -31.97
CA LYS A 250 -11.58 31.07 -33.05
C LYS A 250 -10.57 32.10 -32.57
N ILE A 251 -9.29 31.89 -32.87
CA ILE A 251 -8.21 32.76 -32.41
C ILE A 251 -7.10 32.86 -33.45
N THR A 252 -6.51 34.04 -33.60
CA THR A 252 -5.33 34.26 -34.45
C THR A 252 -4.14 34.60 -33.56
N LEU A 253 -3.02 33.90 -33.76
CA LEU A 253 -1.82 34.00 -32.94
C LEU A 253 -0.59 34.27 -33.81
N LEU A 254 0.23 35.24 -33.42
CA LEU A 254 1.56 35.48 -33.98
C LEU A 254 2.54 34.35 -33.59
N PRO A 255 3.65 34.15 -34.31
CA PRO A 255 4.70 33.22 -33.91
C PRO A 255 5.17 33.45 -32.46
N GLY A 256 5.15 32.39 -31.66
CA GLY A 256 5.52 32.43 -30.24
C GLY A 256 4.48 33.05 -29.30
N GLU A 257 3.37 33.61 -29.82
CA GLU A 257 2.33 34.24 -29.01
C GLU A 257 1.55 33.19 -28.22
N LEU A 258 1.46 33.38 -26.90
CA LEU A 258 0.65 32.58 -26.00
C LEU A 258 -0.60 33.36 -25.60
N ARG A 259 -1.77 32.75 -25.75
CA ARG A 259 -3.04 33.27 -25.25
C ARG A 259 -3.75 32.23 -24.39
N LYS A 260 -4.66 32.72 -23.55
CA LYS A 260 -5.57 31.89 -22.77
C LYS A 260 -6.96 31.95 -23.40
N VAL A 261 -7.60 30.79 -23.50
CA VAL A 261 -9.00 30.64 -23.93
C VAL A 261 -9.79 30.01 -22.81
N THR A 262 -11.07 30.35 -22.70
CA THR A 262 -11.90 29.88 -21.60
C THR A 262 -12.65 28.62 -21.99
N LEU A 263 -12.44 27.55 -21.24
CA LEU A 263 -13.28 26.36 -21.23
C LEU A 263 -14.43 26.58 -20.26
N ARG A 264 -15.65 26.68 -20.80
CA ARG A 264 -16.89 26.78 -20.03
C ARG A 264 -17.54 25.41 -19.90
N LEU A 265 -17.90 25.05 -18.67
CA LEU A 265 -18.45 23.76 -18.28
C LEU A 265 -19.83 23.97 -17.65
N VAL A 266 -20.87 23.45 -18.28
CA VAL A 266 -22.27 23.61 -17.86
C VAL A 266 -22.99 22.25 -17.82
N PRO A 267 -22.62 21.36 -16.88
CA PRO A 267 -23.23 20.03 -16.78
C PRO A 267 -24.73 20.12 -16.49
N LEU A 268 -25.53 19.31 -17.20
CA LEU A 268 -26.98 19.26 -17.03
C LEU A 268 -27.38 18.51 -15.74
N PRO A 269 -28.54 18.86 -15.13
CA PRO A 269 -29.09 18.07 -14.02
C PRO A 269 -29.32 16.61 -14.44
N GLY A 270 -28.50 15.69 -13.93
CA GLY A 270 -28.53 14.26 -14.29
C GLY A 270 -27.25 13.71 -14.92
N THR A 271 -26.29 14.56 -15.28
CA THR A 271 -24.97 14.11 -15.75
C THR A 271 -24.29 13.24 -14.68
N PRO A 272 -23.88 12.00 -14.98
CA PRO A 272 -23.24 11.12 -14.00
C PRO A 272 -21.98 11.74 -13.38
N SER A 273 -21.81 11.66 -12.07
CA SER A 273 -20.52 12.02 -11.47
C SER A 273 -19.46 10.99 -11.88
N GLY A 274 -18.23 11.46 -12.14
CA GLY A 274 -17.19 10.59 -12.66
C GLY A 274 -16.04 11.33 -13.32
N GLN A 275 -15.21 10.56 -14.03
CA GLN A 275 -14.10 11.07 -14.83
C GLN A 275 -14.50 11.04 -16.29
N TYR A 276 -14.37 12.19 -16.95
CA TYR A 276 -14.63 12.38 -18.37
C TYR A 276 -13.30 12.61 -19.07
N LEU A 277 -12.99 11.77 -20.06
CA LEU A 277 -11.86 12.03 -20.96
C LEU A 277 -12.32 13.08 -21.98
N VAL A 278 -11.55 14.16 -22.07
CA VAL A 278 -11.89 15.33 -22.87
C VAL A 278 -10.74 15.65 -23.79
N THR A 279 -11.06 15.93 -25.05
CA THR A 279 -10.08 16.23 -26.11
C THR A 279 -10.24 17.68 -26.52
N PHE A 280 -9.19 18.49 -26.34
CA PHE A 280 -9.15 19.87 -26.80
C PHE A 280 -8.50 19.93 -28.17
N ASN A 281 -9.26 20.34 -29.18
CA ASN A 281 -8.83 20.37 -30.57
C ASN A 281 -8.55 21.81 -31.03
N ALA A 282 -7.56 21.95 -31.89
CA ALA A 282 -7.27 23.14 -32.65
C ALA A 282 -7.12 22.79 -34.14
N LEU A 283 -8.09 23.23 -34.94
CA LEU A 283 -8.09 23.11 -36.39
C LEU A 283 -7.46 24.36 -37.01
N VAL A 284 -6.42 24.20 -37.82
CA VAL A 284 -5.83 25.30 -38.58
C VAL A 284 -6.73 25.67 -39.75
N ASP A 285 -7.16 26.93 -39.83
CA ASP A 285 -8.10 27.38 -40.85
C ASP A 285 -7.58 27.24 -42.30
N GLN A 286 -6.28 27.48 -42.52
CA GLN A 286 -5.71 27.50 -43.86
C GLN A 286 -5.43 26.09 -44.40
N THR A 287 -4.87 25.22 -43.57
CA THR A 287 -4.41 23.88 -43.96
C THR A 287 -5.40 22.78 -43.63
N GLN A 288 -6.40 23.08 -42.78
CA GLN A 288 -7.37 22.11 -42.25
C GLN A 288 -6.72 20.97 -41.44
N ILE A 289 -5.48 21.17 -40.96
CA ILE A 289 -4.79 20.24 -40.06
C ILE A 289 -5.36 20.41 -38.65
N SER A 290 -5.69 19.31 -37.99
CA SER A 290 -6.21 19.29 -36.63
C SER A 290 -5.15 18.79 -35.64
N TYR A 291 -5.00 19.51 -34.53
CA TYR A 291 -4.16 19.13 -33.40
C TYR A 291 -5.02 18.91 -32.17
N ASP A 292 -4.69 17.93 -31.35
CA ASP A 292 -5.49 17.62 -30.17
C ASP A 292 -4.66 17.44 -28.89
N LYS A 293 -5.33 17.65 -27.75
CA LYS A 293 -4.78 17.41 -26.42
C LYS A 293 -5.83 16.78 -25.52
N ASN A 294 -5.51 15.60 -24.99
CA ASN A 294 -6.35 14.92 -24.02
C ASN A 294 -6.07 15.34 -22.57
N PHE A 295 -7.14 15.55 -21.80
CA PHE A 295 -7.10 15.73 -20.34
C PHE A 295 -8.37 15.17 -19.68
N VAL A 296 -8.38 15.07 -18.36
CA VAL A 296 -9.50 14.48 -17.61
C VAL A 296 -10.27 15.54 -16.85
N ILE A 297 -11.59 15.59 -17.01
CA ILE A 297 -12.49 16.37 -16.16
C ILE A 297 -13.12 15.47 -15.09
N MET A 298 -12.96 15.83 -13.83
CA MET A 298 -13.60 15.18 -12.69
C MET A 298 -14.85 15.96 -12.29
N LEU A 299 -16.02 15.40 -12.59
CA LEU A 299 -17.31 15.93 -12.16
C LEU A 299 -17.73 15.26 -10.86
N ALA A 300 -17.72 16.01 -9.77
CA ALA A 300 -18.14 15.52 -8.45
C ALA A 300 -18.71 16.65 -7.59
N GLU A 301 -19.70 16.33 -6.75
CA GLU A 301 -20.17 17.27 -5.73
C GLU A 301 -19.04 17.61 -4.75
N PRO A 302 -18.97 18.88 -4.29
CA PRO A 302 -17.98 19.29 -3.30
C PRO A 302 -18.16 18.50 -2.00
N SER A 303 -17.05 18.11 -1.38
CA SER A 303 -17.10 17.43 -0.09
C SER A 303 -17.49 18.41 1.04
N LEU A 304 -18.13 17.95 2.11
CA LEU A 304 -18.48 18.78 3.28
C LEU A 304 -17.27 19.53 3.89
N ALA A 305 -16.06 18.99 3.72
CA ALA A 305 -14.82 19.64 4.16
C ALA A 305 -14.40 20.80 3.25
N GLU A 306 -14.63 20.68 1.95
CA GLU A 306 -14.39 21.73 0.96
C GLU A 306 -15.45 22.83 1.05
N GLU A 307 -16.71 22.47 1.35
CA GLU A 307 -17.81 23.41 1.52
C GLU A 307 -17.69 24.25 2.81
N ASN A 308 -17.17 23.65 3.90
CA ASN A 308 -17.11 24.30 5.22
C ASN A 308 -15.73 24.19 5.89
N PRO A 309 -14.67 24.78 5.31
CA PRO A 309 -13.31 24.68 5.84
C PRO A 309 -13.18 25.25 7.27
N GLY A 310 -13.97 26.27 7.60
CA GLY A 310 -13.99 26.89 8.94
C GLY A 310 -14.45 25.94 10.05
N LEU A 311 -15.36 25.01 9.75
CA LEU A 311 -15.86 24.04 10.73
C LEU A 311 -14.77 23.02 11.09
N PHE A 312 -14.05 22.52 10.10
CA PHE A 312 -12.93 21.58 10.31
C PHE A 312 -11.72 22.26 10.97
N ALA A 313 -11.42 23.50 10.60
CA ALA A 313 -10.42 24.31 11.30
C ALA A 313 -10.80 24.54 12.78
N GLY A 314 -12.08 24.79 13.06
CA GLY A 314 -12.60 24.93 14.41
C GLY A 314 -12.45 23.64 15.25
N ILE A 315 -12.77 22.49 14.66
CA ILE A 315 -12.57 21.18 15.32
C ILE A 315 -11.08 20.93 15.61
N ALA A 316 -10.20 21.21 14.65
CA ALA A 316 -8.76 21.08 14.84
C ALA A 316 -8.24 22.00 15.95
N ALA A 317 -8.69 23.25 16.02
CA ALA A 317 -8.33 24.20 17.07
C ALA A 317 -8.78 23.72 18.47
N ILE A 318 -9.97 23.13 18.59
CA ILE A 318 -10.47 22.57 19.85
C ILE A 318 -9.60 21.39 20.30
N ILE A 319 -9.20 20.52 19.37
CA ILE A 319 -8.32 19.37 19.66
C ILE A 319 -6.95 19.85 20.15
N ILE A 320 -6.36 20.84 19.47
CA ILE A 320 -5.08 21.46 19.87
C ILE A 320 -5.20 22.11 21.25
N PHE A 321 -6.29 22.84 21.50
CA PHE A 321 -6.55 23.46 22.80
C PHE A 321 -6.65 22.42 23.93
N LEU A 322 -7.36 21.31 23.70
CA LEU A 322 -7.47 20.21 24.66
C LEU A 322 -6.12 19.53 24.95
N LEU A 323 -5.27 19.36 23.92
CA LEU A 323 -3.91 18.84 24.08
C LEU A 323 -3.03 19.79 24.90
N LEU A 324 -3.04 21.09 24.58
CA LEU A 324 -2.29 22.09 25.34
C LEU A 324 -2.78 22.22 26.78
N PHE A 325 -4.10 22.18 26.99
CA PHE A 325 -4.69 22.15 28.32
C PHE A 325 -4.28 20.91 29.11
N PHE A 326 -4.23 19.74 28.46
CA PHE A 326 -3.76 18.50 29.09
C PHE A 326 -2.30 18.62 29.53
N VAL A 327 -1.42 19.16 28.68
CA VAL A 327 -0.01 19.39 29.01
C VAL A 327 0.13 20.39 30.18
N PHE A 328 -0.62 21.49 30.15
CA PHE A 328 -0.67 22.47 31.24
C PHE A 328 -1.17 21.83 32.54
N PHE A 329 -2.22 21.01 32.47
CA PHE A 329 -2.81 20.32 33.61
C PHE A 329 -1.82 19.33 34.26
N VAL A 330 -1.06 18.60 33.45
CA VAL A 330 0.01 17.70 33.93
C VAL A 330 1.12 18.52 34.62
N LYS A 331 1.60 19.61 34.01
CA LYS A 331 2.59 20.50 34.64
C LYS A 331 2.08 21.16 35.93
N ALA A 332 0.80 21.52 35.98
CA ALA A 332 0.17 22.11 37.17
C ALA A 332 0.13 21.13 38.35
N LEU A 333 -0.11 19.84 38.07
CA LEU A 333 -0.09 18.76 39.08
C LEU A 333 1.32 18.48 39.63
N GLU A 334 2.37 18.69 38.83
CA GLU A 334 3.76 18.52 39.25
C GLU A 334 4.33 19.72 40.02
N SER A 335 3.63 20.86 40.00
CA SER A 335 4.11 22.12 40.59
C SER A 335 4.35 22.02 42.10
N GLU A 336 5.48 22.59 42.54
CA GLU A 336 5.89 22.73 43.95
C GLU A 336 4.79 23.36 44.82
N LYS A 337 4.05 24.36 44.29
CA LYS A 337 2.92 25.00 44.98
C LYS A 337 1.81 24.00 45.30
N PHE A 338 1.45 23.12 44.36
CA PHE A 338 0.43 22.09 44.57
C PHE A 338 0.87 21.07 45.62
N LYS A 339 2.14 20.62 45.57
CA LYS A 339 2.71 19.72 46.57
C LYS A 339 2.69 20.33 47.98
N ARG A 340 3.06 21.61 48.12
CA ARG A 340 3.02 22.33 49.42
C ARG A 340 1.61 22.47 49.97
N GLN A 341 0.64 22.85 49.13
CA GLN A 341 -0.77 22.94 49.54
C GLN A 341 -1.34 21.57 49.93
N TYR A 342 -0.97 20.51 49.21
CA TYR A 342 -1.38 19.15 49.53
C TYR A 342 -0.83 18.66 50.88
N VAL A 343 0.45 18.93 51.18
CA VAL A 343 1.08 18.58 52.47
C VAL A 343 0.47 19.38 53.62
N ALA A 344 0.26 20.69 53.45
CA ALA A 344 -0.38 21.54 54.45
C ALA A 344 -1.83 21.10 54.74
N TRP A 345 -2.57 20.71 53.70
CA TRP A 345 -3.91 20.16 53.84
C TRP A 345 -3.91 18.81 54.58
N LYS A 346 -2.93 17.94 54.30
CA LYS A 346 -2.75 16.65 55.00
C LYS A 346 -2.48 16.83 56.50
N GLN A 347 -1.60 17.76 56.87
CA GLN A 347 -1.27 18.06 58.27
C GLN A 347 -2.45 18.66 59.04
N ARG A 348 -3.25 19.55 58.43
CA ARG A 348 -4.47 20.09 59.05
C ARG A 348 -5.49 18.99 59.34
N ARG A 349 -5.60 18.01 58.45
CA ARG A 349 -6.55 16.90 58.58
C ARG A 349 -6.12 15.87 59.63
N GLU A 350 -4.81 15.68 59.82
CA GLU A 350 -4.27 14.85 60.90
C GLU A 350 -4.49 15.50 62.28
N LYS A 351 -4.20 16.79 62.45
CA LYS A 351 -4.47 17.52 63.71
C LYS A 351 -5.96 17.51 64.10
N ALA A 352 -6.87 17.67 63.13
CA ALA A 352 -8.31 17.59 63.38
C ALA A 352 -8.77 16.18 63.79
N ARG A 353 -8.09 15.12 63.32
CA ARG A 353 -8.36 13.74 63.73
C ARG A 353 -7.91 13.47 65.17
N THR A 354 -6.78 14.00 65.61
CA THR A 354 -6.31 13.87 67.01
C THR A 354 -7.20 14.64 67.98
N GLN A 355 -7.56 15.90 67.66
CA GLN A 355 -8.46 16.70 68.50
C GLN A 355 -9.87 16.10 68.59
N SER A 356 -10.41 15.55 67.50
CA SER A 356 -11.70 14.85 67.52
C SER A 356 -11.66 13.51 68.24
N PHE A 357 -10.48 12.87 68.33
CA PHE A 357 -10.27 11.66 69.12
C PHE A 357 -10.21 11.97 70.63
N GLU A 358 -9.43 12.97 71.05
CA GLU A 358 -9.37 13.43 72.44
C GLU A 358 -10.72 13.95 72.94
N ALA A 359 -11.45 14.70 72.11
CA ALA A 359 -12.81 15.15 72.42
C ALA A 359 -13.80 13.98 72.55
N ARG A 360 -13.61 12.89 71.79
CA ARG A 360 -14.40 11.66 71.91
C ARG A 360 -14.08 10.90 73.19
N GLU A 361 -12.82 10.89 73.64
CA GLU A 361 -12.43 10.27 74.91
C GLU A 361 -12.96 11.04 76.13
N LYS A 362 -12.85 12.38 76.14
CA LYS A 362 -13.48 13.21 77.19
C LYS A 362 -15.00 13.02 77.25
N ARG A 363 -15.67 12.96 76.09
CA ARG A 363 -17.10 12.64 76.00
C ARG A 363 -17.43 11.22 76.48
N ARG A 364 -16.51 10.27 76.33
CA ARG A 364 -16.67 8.89 76.79
C ARG A 364 -16.51 8.79 78.31
N GLN A 365 -15.54 9.49 78.91
CA GLN A 365 -15.38 9.59 80.36
C GLN A 365 -16.59 10.28 81.01
N ALA A 366 -17.01 11.45 80.51
CA ALA A 366 -18.20 12.13 81.01
C ALA A 366 -19.48 11.27 80.90
N ARG A 367 -19.59 10.45 79.85
CA ARG A 367 -20.72 9.52 79.67
C ARG A 367 -20.65 8.30 80.60
N LEU A 368 -19.46 7.89 81.02
CA LEU A 368 -19.27 6.83 82.03
C LEU A 368 -19.58 7.37 83.44
N ASP A 369 -19.17 8.60 83.75
CA ASP A 369 -19.45 9.24 85.04
C ASP A 369 -20.94 9.61 85.18
N TRP A 370 -21.55 10.13 84.10
CA TRP A 370 -23.01 10.30 84.02
C TRP A 370 -23.73 8.96 84.22
N ARG A 371 -23.26 7.88 83.59
CA ARG A 371 -23.85 6.53 83.80
C ARG A 371 -23.67 6.00 85.22
N LYS A 372 -22.60 6.34 85.93
CA LYS A 372 -22.43 5.97 87.34
C LYS A 372 -23.43 6.72 88.23
N GLN A 373 -23.57 8.03 88.03
CA GLN A 373 -24.55 8.86 88.75
C GLN A 373 -25.99 8.42 88.45
N GLU A 374 -26.29 8.09 87.19
CA GLU A 374 -27.61 7.60 86.78
C GLU A 374 -27.87 6.18 87.30
N ALA A 375 -26.86 5.30 87.34
CA ALA A 375 -26.97 3.97 87.93
C ALA A 375 -27.19 4.01 89.45
N GLU A 376 -26.63 5.00 90.14
CA GLU A 376 -26.81 5.20 91.57
C GLU A 376 -28.20 5.76 91.90
N LYS A 377 -28.72 6.70 91.08
CA LYS A 377 -30.13 7.12 91.11
C LYS A 377 -31.08 5.97 90.79
N GLN A 378 -30.76 5.16 89.79
CA GLN A 378 -31.52 3.98 89.40
C GLN A 378 -31.47 2.87 90.45
N LYS A 379 -30.40 2.74 91.24
CA LYS A 379 -30.32 1.78 92.36
C LYS A 379 -31.31 2.17 93.46
N LYS A 380 -31.34 3.46 93.82
CA LYS A 380 -32.29 4.04 94.80
C LYS A 380 -33.75 3.94 94.33
N LEU A 381 -34.01 4.19 93.04
CA LEU A 381 -35.32 4.01 92.43
C LEU A 381 -35.73 2.53 92.28
N LYS A 382 -34.78 1.62 91.98
CA LYS A 382 -35.04 0.17 91.88
C LYS A 382 -35.33 -0.48 93.22
N GLU A 383 -34.73 -0.02 94.31
CA GLU A 383 -35.11 -0.48 95.67
C GLU A 383 -36.55 -0.10 96.02
N GLN A 384 -37.00 1.08 95.60
CA GLN A 384 -38.38 1.55 95.79
C GLN A 384 -39.39 0.89 94.82
N ALA A 385 -38.99 0.59 93.58
CA ALA A 385 -39.83 -0.07 92.57
C ALA A 385 -39.89 -1.61 92.71
N LYS A 386 -38.88 -2.25 93.33
CA LYS A 386 -38.84 -3.71 93.57
C LYS A 386 -39.95 -4.20 94.51
N GLN A 387 -40.49 -3.32 95.36
CA GLN A 387 -41.66 -3.61 96.22
C GLN A 387 -43.01 -3.46 95.49
N GLN A 388 -43.07 -2.73 94.38
CA GLN A 388 -44.31 -2.50 93.62
C GLN A 388 -44.41 -3.39 92.35
N VAL A 389 -43.28 -3.86 91.81
CA VAL A 389 -43.22 -4.61 90.54
C VAL A 389 -43.33 -6.15 90.71
N GLU A 390 -43.27 -6.70 91.94
CA GLU A 390 -43.50 -8.14 92.20
C GLU A 390 -44.97 -8.56 91.98
N ARG A 391 -45.91 -7.60 91.87
CA ARG A 391 -47.34 -7.87 91.72
C ARG A 391 -47.88 -7.80 90.28
N GLU A 392 -47.19 -7.17 89.33
CA GLU A 392 -47.85 -6.82 88.04
C GLU A 392 -47.36 -7.54 86.79
N ILE A 393 -46.20 -8.20 86.77
CA ILE A 393 -45.69 -8.78 85.52
C ILE A 393 -45.33 -10.26 85.70
N LYS A 394 -46.26 -10.99 86.33
CA LYS A 394 -46.78 -12.26 85.82
C LYS A 394 -47.76 -11.90 84.71
N ARG A 395 -47.29 -11.56 83.51
CA ARG A 395 -48.05 -11.48 82.24
C ARG A 395 -47.11 -11.02 81.13
N GLU A 396 -47.03 -11.84 80.09
CA GLU A 396 -46.63 -11.46 78.71
C GLU A 396 -45.15 -11.17 78.40
N TYR A 397 -44.42 -12.28 78.26
CA TYR A 397 -43.62 -12.66 77.09
C TYR A 397 -42.68 -11.66 76.35
N LYS A 398 -41.41 -12.12 76.33
CA LYS A 398 -40.49 -12.36 75.18
C LYS A 398 -39.89 -11.16 74.44
N LEU A 399 -38.55 -11.12 74.48
CA LEU A 399 -37.70 -10.83 73.32
C LEU A 399 -36.39 -11.64 73.35
N VAL A 400 -36.23 -12.48 72.32
CA VAL A 400 -34.99 -13.10 71.80
C VAL A 400 -34.44 -12.06 70.77
N SER A 401 -33.16 -11.87 70.44
CA SER A 401 -32.15 -12.84 70.05
C SER A 401 -30.73 -12.25 70.06
N HIS A 402 -29.80 -13.05 70.57
CA HIS A 402 -28.35 -12.96 70.39
C HIS A 402 -27.97 -13.21 68.93
N LYS A 403 -27.85 -12.15 68.11
CA LYS A 403 -27.32 -12.31 66.74
C LYS A 403 -26.72 -11.03 66.17
N GLU A 404 -25.61 -10.57 66.74
CA GLU A 404 -24.75 -9.59 66.06
C GLU A 404 -23.28 -9.69 66.48
N ILE A 405 -22.72 -10.89 66.37
CA ILE A 405 -21.28 -11.04 66.15
C ILE A 405 -21.13 -11.87 64.88
N LEU A 406 -20.32 -11.37 63.95
CA LEU A 406 -19.95 -11.95 62.65
C LEU A 406 -20.80 -11.53 61.44
N ARG A 407 -20.49 -10.34 60.92
CA ARG A 407 -20.31 -10.17 59.46
C ARG A 407 -18.91 -9.64 59.19
N GLY A 408 -18.00 -10.55 58.85
CA GLY A 408 -16.84 -10.18 58.05
C GLY A 408 -17.37 -9.67 56.71
N ALA A 409 -17.39 -8.35 56.53
CA ALA A 409 -17.88 -7.76 55.29
C ALA A 409 -17.05 -8.34 54.12
N PRO A 410 -17.66 -9.02 53.13
CA PRO A 410 -16.96 -9.25 51.88
C PRO A 410 -16.50 -7.87 51.38
N ILE A 411 -15.29 -7.77 50.83
CA ILE A 411 -14.97 -6.61 49.98
C ILE A 411 -16.03 -6.65 48.90
N LYS A 412 -17.01 -5.74 48.98
CA LYS A 412 -18.20 -5.73 48.13
C LYS A 412 -17.73 -6.01 46.70
N SER A 413 -18.04 -7.20 46.15
CA SER A 413 -18.07 -7.35 44.71
C SER A 413 -19.06 -6.29 44.29
N LYS A 414 -18.57 -5.21 43.65
CA LYS A 414 -19.39 -4.07 43.22
C LYS A 414 -20.71 -4.63 42.70
N LYS A 415 -21.81 -4.38 43.43
CA LYS A 415 -23.17 -4.61 42.91
C LYS A 415 -23.13 -4.08 41.48
N SER A 416 -23.44 -4.98 40.54
CA SER A 416 -23.12 -4.77 39.14
C SER A 416 -23.63 -3.40 38.73
N ARG A 417 -22.73 -2.59 38.17
CA ARG A 417 -23.08 -1.34 37.49
C ARG A 417 -23.80 -1.66 36.16
N ALA A 418 -24.61 -2.72 36.12
CA ALA A 418 -25.31 -3.20 34.94
C ALA A 418 -26.28 -2.12 34.45
N PHE A 419 -26.94 -1.41 35.36
CA PHE A 419 -27.80 -0.27 35.00
C PHE A 419 -27.03 0.89 34.34
N LEU A 420 -25.80 1.18 34.77
CA LEU A 420 -24.95 2.17 34.11
C LEU A 420 -24.47 1.71 32.72
N TRP A 421 -24.27 0.40 32.52
CA TRP A 421 -23.98 -0.17 31.20
C TRP A 421 -25.19 -0.15 30.28
N ILE A 422 -26.40 -0.39 30.82
CA ILE A 422 -27.66 -0.29 30.05
C ILE A 422 -27.90 1.16 29.62
N ILE A 423 -27.70 2.14 30.51
CA ILE A 423 -27.78 3.56 30.16
C ILE A 423 -26.71 3.95 29.12
N PHE A 424 -25.48 3.46 29.29
CA PHE A 424 -24.40 3.72 28.32
C PHE A 424 -24.70 3.12 26.94
N LEU A 425 -25.19 1.87 26.89
CA LEU A 425 -25.61 1.22 25.65
C LEU A 425 -26.81 1.89 25.00
N ALA A 426 -27.78 2.36 25.79
CA ALA A 426 -28.92 3.12 25.29
C ALA A 426 -28.47 4.48 24.72
N LEU A 427 -27.55 5.18 25.38
CA LEU A 427 -26.96 6.42 24.87
C LEU A 427 -26.18 6.18 23.57
N LEU A 428 -25.40 5.09 23.51
CA LEU A 428 -24.61 4.72 22.34
C LEU A 428 -25.52 4.31 21.17
N ALA A 429 -26.65 3.65 21.42
CA ALA A 429 -27.66 3.35 20.42
C ALA A 429 -28.33 4.62 19.89
N ILE A 430 -28.66 5.59 20.76
CA ILE A 430 -29.22 6.89 20.34
C ILE A 430 -28.22 7.67 19.48
N VAL A 431 -26.94 7.68 19.87
CA VAL A 431 -25.85 8.30 19.09
C VAL A 431 -25.64 7.59 17.76
N ALA A 432 -25.68 6.25 17.72
CA ALA A 432 -25.54 5.46 16.50
C ALA A 432 -26.71 5.66 15.52
N ILE A 433 -27.93 5.81 16.03
CA ILE A 433 -29.12 6.14 15.21
C ILE A 433 -29.01 7.57 14.65
N ALA A 434 -28.54 8.52 15.46
CA ALA A 434 -28.38 9.92 15.03
C ALA A 434 -27.23 10.13 14.02
N LEU A 435 -26.21 9.27 14.04
CA LEU A 435 -25.03 9.33 13.16
C LEU A 435 -25.00 8.22 12.11
N TRP A 436 -26.13 7.55 11.86
CA TRP A 436 -26.19 6.37 11.00
C TRP A 436 -25.65 6.63 9.58
N ASP A 437 -26.00 7.77 9.00
CA ASP A 437 -25.58 8.17 7.65
C ASP A 437 -24.06 8.36 7.53
N TYR A 438 -23.37 8.66 8.63
CA TYR A 438 -21.90 8.81 8.70
C TYR A 438 -21.17 7.50 9.06
N LEU A 439 -21.82 6.65 9.87
CA LEU A 439 -21.27 5.36 10.30
C LEU A 439 -21.39 4.28 9.23
N ALA A 440 -22.43 4.32 8.39
CA ALA A 440 -22.71 3.29 7.39
C ALA A 440 -21.60 3.11 6.32
N PRO A 441 -21.00 4.17 5.75
CA PRO A 441 -19.89 4.02 4.80
C PRO A 441 -18.60 3.50 5.45
N ASN A 442 -18.43 3.74 6.76
CA ASN A 442 -17.20 3.42 7.52
C ASN A 442 -17.39 2.24 8.48
N LEU A 443 -18.45 1.44 8.27
CA LEU A 443 -18.84 0.32 9.12
C LEU A 443 -17.68 -0.64 9.47
N PRO A 444 -16.74 -0.98 8.54
CA PRO A 444 -15.62 -1.87 8.86
C PRO A 444 -14.72 -1.32 9.98
N PHE A 445 -14.43 -0.02 9.97
CA PHE A 445 -13.56 0.62 10.96
C PHE A 445 -14.25 0.76 12.32
N VAL A 446 -15.56 1.02 12.33
CA VAL A 446 -16.37 1.07 13.55
C VAL A 446 -16.41 -0.30 14.22
N ILE A 447 -16.59 -1.37 13.43
CA ILE A 447 -16.56 -2.76 13.92
C ILE A 447 -15.18 -3.09 14.51
N ALA A 448 -14.09 -2.72 13.83
CA ALA A 448 -12.73 -2.94 14.33
C ALA A 448 -12.49 -2.25 15.68
N GLY A 449 -12.94 -1.00 15.84
CA GLY A 449 -12.85 -0.26 17.11
C GLY A 449 -13.62 -0.93 18.25
N ILE A 450 -14.82 -1.43 17.99
CA ILE A 450 -15.65 -2.15 18.98
C ILE A 450 -14.97 -3.46 19.42
N ILE A 451 -14.37 -4.19 18.49
CA ILE A 451 -13.65 -5.45 18.77
C ILE A 451 -12.46 -5.18 19.71
N ILE A 452 -11.68 -4.13 19.48
CA ILE A 452 -10.53 -3.76 20.33
C ILE A 452 -10.98 -3.47 21.77
N VAL A 453 -12.07 -2.71 21.93
CA VAL A 453 -12.62 -2.40 23.25
C VAL A 453 -13.13 -3.67 23.95
N ALA A 454 -13.80 -4.56 23.22
CA ALA A 454 -14.25 -5.85 23.75
C ALA A 454 -13.08 -6.72 24.24
N ILE A 455 -11.98 -6.78 23.47
CA ILE A 455 -10.75 -7.50 23.86
C ILE A 455 -10.17 -6.91 25.15
N LEU A 456 -10.08 -5.59 25.28
CA LEU A 456 -9.57 -4.94 26.50
C LEU A 456 -10.45 -5.23 27.74
N ILE A 457 -11.78 -5.25 27.56
CA ILE A 457 -12.73 -5.62 28.63
C ILE A 457 -12.55 -7.09 29.03
N ILE A 458 -12.38 -7.99 28.06
CA ILE A 458 -12.14 -9.41 28.31
C ILE A 458 -10.81 -9.61 29.07
N LEU A 459 -9.73 -8.92 28.66
CA LEU A 459 -8.43 -8.99 29.34
C LEU A 459 -8.49 -8.51 30.80
N THR A 460 -9.24 -7.45 31.09
CA THR A 460 -9.43 -6.96 32.46
C THR A 460 -10.30 -7.89 33.32
N TRP A 461 -11.29 -8.55 32.70
CA TRP A 461 -12.09 -9.59 33.36
C TRP A 461 -11.27 -10.84 33.70
N ILE A 462 -10.39 -11.29 32.79
CA ILE A 462 -9.47 -12.43 33.00
C ILE A 462 -8.47 -12.15 34.14
N LYS A 463 -8.00 -10.90 34.32
CA LYS A 463 -7.13 -10.55 35.46
C LYS A 463 -7.84 -10.72 36.82
N ARG A 464 -9.16 -10.47 36.89
CA ARG A 464 -9.94 -10.61 38.13
C ARG A 464 -10.18 -12.06 38.57
N THR A 465 -10.25 -13.01 37.64
CA THR A 465 -10.54 -14.43 37.97
C THR A 465 -9.32 -15.22 38.45
N ARG A 466 -8.11 -14.66 38.32
CA ARG A 466 -6.84 -15.30 38.73
C ARG A 466 -6.42 -15.05 40.19
N MET A 467 -7.17 -14.26 40.96
CA MET A 467 -6.80 -13.85 42.32
C MET A 467 -7.98 -14.00 43.28
N ALA A 468 -7.77 -14.67 44.41
CA ALA A 468 -8.67 -14.73 45.55
C ALA A 468 -8.01 -14.01 46.74
N SER A 469 -8.73 -13.09 47.38
CA SER A 469 -8.20 -12.27 48.47
C SER A 469 -9.32 -11.93 49.45
N ARG A 470 -9.04 -12.03 50.75
CA ARG A 470 -10.00 -11.63 51.80
C ARG A 470 -9.28 -10.94 52.94
N ARG A 471 -9.94 -9.90 53.46
CA ARG A 471 -9.49 -9.13 54.62
C ARG A 471 -10.48 -9.32 55.77
N TYR A 472 -9.96 -9.73 56.92
CA TYR A 472 -10.71 -9.91 58.15
C TYR A 472 -10.34 -8.79 59.13
N LYS A 473 -11.34 -8.17 59.77
CA LYS A 473 -11.11 -7.00 60.64
C LYS A 473 -10.35 -7.38 61.92
N LEU A 474 -10.70 -8.51 62.53
CA LEU A 474 -10.05 -9.09 63.70
C LEU A 474 -10.27 -10.61 63.63
N LEU A 475 -9.22 -11.35 63.96
CA LEU A 475 -9.20 -12.82 63.94
C LEU A 475 -8.47 -13.26 65.20
N LEU A 476 -9.16 -14.00 66.07
CA LEU A 476 -8.63 -14.45 67.36
C LEU A 476 -7.88 -15.78 67.22
N PRO A 477 -6.96 -16.12 68.15
CA PRO A 477 -6.31 -17.43 68.17
C PRO A 477 -7.34 -18.56 68.26
N GLU A 478 -7.05 -19.71 67.65
CA GLU A 478 -7.92 -20.90 67.59
C GLU A 478 -9.24 -20.73 66.80
N GLN A 479 -9.50 -19.53 66.27
CA GLN A 479 -10.68 -19.27 65.46
C GLN A 479 -10.41 -19.57 63.97
N THR A 480 -11.03 -20.63 63.45
CA THR A 480 -10.87 -21.02 62.04
C THR A 480 -11.78 -20.23 61.10
N VAL A 481 -11.23 -19.72 59.99
CA VAL A 481 -12.01 -19.09 58.90
C VAL A 481 -11.77 -19.78 57.55
N ASN A 482 -12.84 -19.94 56.78
CA ASN A 482 -12.81 -20.55 55.46
C ASN A 482 -12.83 -19.50 54.33
N LEU A 483 -11.85 -19.60 53.43
CA LEU A 483 -11.76 -18.82 52.21
C LEU A 483 -11.93 -19.74 50.99
N PRO A 484 -13.07 -19.68 50.28
CA PRO A 484 -13.20 -20.35 48.98
C PRO A 484 -12.33 -19.64 47.94
N VAL A 485 -11.59 -20.41 47.13
CA VAL A 485 -10.56 -19.90 46.21
C VAL A 485 -10.95 -20.11 44.74
N TRP A 486 -10.83 -21.33 44.21
CA TRP A 486 -11.25 -21.70 42.85
C TRP A 486 -12.09 -22.97 42.85
N LYS A 487 -12.81 -23.26 41.76
CA LYS A 487 -13.64 -24.49 41.69
C LYS A 487 -12.84 -25.80 41.58
N ARG A 488 -11.59 -25.75 41.08
CA ARG A 488 -10.72 -26.92 40.82
C ARG A 488 -9.27 -26.57 41.15
N GLY A 489 -8.49 -27.56 41.58
CA GLY A 489 -7.17 -27.36 42.18
C GLY A 489 -7.32 -26.84 43.61
N LEU A 490 -6.61 -25.79 44.03
CA LEU A 490 -6.83 -25.16 45.34
C LEU A 490 -8.26 -24.62 45.44
N SER A 491 -9.10 -25.29 46.22
CA SER A 491 -10.53 -24.99 46.30
C SER A 491 -10.92 -24.19 47.53
N GLN A 492 -10.29 -24.47 48.67
CA GLN A 492 -10.57 -23.81 49.93
C GLN A 492 -9.30 -23.69 50.77
N LEU A 493 -9.18 -22.58 51.50
CA LEU A 493 -8.18 -22.37 52.54
C LEU A 493 -8.89 -22.22 53.89
N THR A 494 -8.53 -23.04 54.86
CA THR A 494 -8.96 -22.94 56.25
C THR A 494 -7.80 -22.38 57.05
N ILE A 495 -7.99 -21.22 57.68
CA ILE A 495 -6.90 -20.44 58.27
C ILE A 495 -7.21 -20.21 59.73
N SER A 496 -6.23 -20.51 60.60
CA SER A 496 -6.26 -20.28 62.04
C SER A 496 -5.02 -19.46 62.44
N PRO A 497 -5.16 -18.21 62.91
CA PRO A 497 -4.01 -17.40 63.27
C PRO A 497 -3.40 -17.87 64.61
N GLU A 498 -2.07 -17.83 64.72
CA GLU A 498 -1.40 -18.18 65.99
C GLU A 498 -1.66 -17.12 67.08
N GLN A 499 -1.86 -15.86 66.67
CA GLN A 499 -2.07 -14.73 67.56
C GLN A 499 -3.21 -13.82 67.07
N ALA A 500 -3.84 -13.10 67.99
CA ALA A 500 -4.92 -12.17 67.68
C ALA A 500 -4.47 -11.10 66.68
N THR A 501 -4.92 -11.19 65.43
CA THR A 501 -4.45 -10.33 64.35
C THR A 501 -5.54 -9.39 63.87
N ARG A 502 -5.30 -8.08 63.97
CA ARG A 502 -6.18 -7.05 63.39
C ARG A 502 -5.84 -6.86 61.92
N ASN A 503 -6.85 -6.74 61.06
CA ASN A 503 -6.68 -6.61 59.61
C ASN A 503 -5.90 -7.77 58.96
N PHE A 504 -6.17 -9.02 59.35
CA PHE A 504 -5.59 -10.19 58.69
C PHE A 504 -6.00 -10.24 57.20
N ILE A 505 -5.03 -10.41 56.32
CA ILE A 505 -5.19 -10.47 54.86
C ILE A 505 -4.52 -11.73 54.37
N VAL A 506 -5.31 -12.54 53.66
CA VAL A 506 -4.84 -13.71 52.93
C VAL A 506 -5.10 -13.53 51.43
N ARG A 507 -4.11 -13.86 50.61
CA ARG A 507 -4.17 -13.79 49.14
C ARG A 507 -3.64 -15.07 48.52
N ALA A 508 -4.41 -15.62 47.59
CA ALA A 508 -3.98 -16.71 46.71
C ALA A 508 -4.16 -16.25 45.26
N HIS A 509 -3.11 -16.30 44.44
CA HIS A 509 -3.21 -15.99 43.01
C HIS A 509 -2.52 -17.04 42.15
N LYS A 510 -3.11 -17.37 41.01
CA LYS A 510 -2.53 -18.32 40.04
C LYS A 510 -1.32 -17.67 39.37
N THR A 511 -0.22 -18.40 39.30
CA THR A 511 1.03 -17.94 38.68
C THR A 511 1.61 -19.00 37.75
N LYS A 512 2.60 -18.64 36.94
CA LYS A 512 3.38 -19.58 36.11
C LYS A 512 4.80 -19.62 36.66
N THR A 513 5.40 -20.81 36.73
CA THR A 513 6.78 -20.98 37.23
C THR A 513 7.76 -21.05 36.06
N ARG A 514 8.96 -20.50 36.26
CA ARG A 514 10.06 -20.65 35.30
C ARG A 514 10.64 -22.06 35.31
N VAL A 515 10.76 -22.65 36.52
CA VAL A 515 11.22 -24.03 36.71
C VAL A 515 10.00 -24.92 36.98
N LYS A 516 9.74 -25.88 36.10
CA LYS A 516 8.65 -26.86 36.27
C LYS A 516 9.19 -28.11 36.96
N PRO A 517 8.53 -28.63 38.02
CA PRO A 517 8.96 -29.86 38.70
C PRO A 517 8.70 -31.14 37.90
N SER A 518 7.85 -31.06 36.88
CA SER A 518 7.44 -32.18 36.02
C SER A 518 6.98 -31.63 34.67
N PRO A 519 7.05 -32.43 33.59
CA PRO A 519 6.42 -32.11 32.31
C PRO A 519 4.93 -31.72 32.46
N PHE A 520 4.22 -32.32 33.43
CA PHE A 520 2.82 -32.03 33.70
C PHE A 520 2.63 -31.29 35.04
N VAL A 521 2.26 -30.01 34.96
CA VAL A 521 1.89 -29.18 36.12
C VAL A 521 0.40 -28.85 36.03
N TYR A 522 -0.37 -29.26 37.03
CA TYR A 522 -1.81 -29.02 37.06
C TYR A 522 -2.16 -27.58 37.46
N GLN A 523 -1.59 -27.11 38.56
CA GLN A 523 -1.82 -25.75 39.04
C GLN A 523 -0.62 -25.25 39.84
N THR A 524 -0.21 -24.01 39.58
CA THR A 524 0.71 -23.27 40.44
C THR A 524 0.02 -22.01 40.96
N PHE A 525 0.20 -21.74 42.25
CA PHE A 525 -0.31 -20.54 42.91
C PHE A 525 0.68 -20.03 43.95
N GLN A 526 0.58 -18.75 44.27
CA GLN A 526 1.32 -18.14 45.36
C GLN A 526 0.37 -17.75 46.49
N LEU A 527 0.66 -18.24 47.68
CA LEU A 527 -0.05 -17.93 48.93
C LEU A 527 0.71 -16.84 49.67
N GLN A 528 0.00 -15.78 50.07
CA GLN A 528 0.54 -14.67 50.85
C GLN A 528 -0.38 -14.38 52.03
N GLU A 529 0.21 -14.25 53.21
CA GLU A 529 -0.44 -13.94 54.47
C GLU A 529 0.36 -12.82 55.14
N ASN A 530 -0.32 -11.92 55.84
CA ASN A 530 0.33 -10.78 56.50
C ASN A 530 0.67 -11.01 57.99
N ALA A 531 0.28 -12.16 58.55
CA ALA A 531 0.67 -12.62 59.88
C ALA A 531 0.79 -14.14 59.87
N LYS A 532 1.49 -14.71 60.86
CA LYS A 532 1.64 -16.16 60.99
C LYS A 532 0.28 -16.81 61.29
N ALA A 533 -0.08 -17.78 60.46
CA ALA A 533 -1.29 -18.56 60.62
C ALA A 533 -1.03 -20.00 60.19
N GLU A 534 -1.71 -20.91 60.85
CA GLU A 534 -1.85 -22.29 60.41
C GLU A 534 -2.88 -22.31 59.27
N THR A 535 -2.41 -22.65 58.07
CA THR A 535 -3.24 -22.63 56.87
C THR A 535 -3.35 -24.02 56.29
N VAL A 536 -4.56 -24.57 56.33
CA VAL A 536 -4.87 -25.89 55.76
C VAL A 536 -5.61 -25.72 54.44
N ALA A 537 -5.06 -26.26 53.38
CA ALA A 537 -5.64 -26.19 52.04
C ALA A 537 -6.42 -27.46 51.70
N THR A 538 -7.59 -27.27 51.09
CA THR A 538 -8.31 -28.33 50.39
C THR A 538 -8.11 -28.19 48.89
N PHE A 539 -7.77 -29.29 48.23
CA PHE A 539 -7.59 -29.39 46.79
C PHE A 539 -8.65 -30.30 46.18
N THR A 540 -9.28 -29.84 45.10
CA THR A 540 -10.25 -30.61 44.31
C THR A 540 -9.61 -31.03 42.99
N ILE A 541 -9.28 -32.30 42.83
CA ILE A 541 -8.60 -32.86 41.67
C ILE A 541 -9.56 -33.71 40.83
N PRO A 542 -9.84 -33.39 39.55
CA PRO A 542 -10.71 -34.21 38.72
C PRO A 542 -10.11 -35.59 38.43
N LYS A 543 -10.88 -36.68 38.54
CA LYS A 543 -10.42 -38.03 38.17
C LYS A 543 -10.10 -38.15 36.68
N SER A 544 -10.84 -37.43 35.83
CA SER A 544 -10.57 -37.38 34.40
C SER A 544 -9.16 -36.87 34.06
N LEU A 545 -8.55 -36.06 34.95
CA LEU A 545 -7.17 -35.64 34.79
C LEU A 545 -6.17 -36.78 35.00
N LEU A 546 -6.46 -37.67 35.96
CA LEU A 546 -5.61 -38.83 36.25
C LEU A 546 -5.74 -39.86 35.12
N ILE A 547 -6.97 -40.19 34.72
CA ILE A 547 -7.29 -41.12 33.63
C ILE A 547 -6.64 -40.68 32.32
N ARG A 548 -6.77 -39.40 31.94
CA ARG A 548 -6.21 -38.87 30.69
C ARG A 548 -4.69 -38.98 30.61
N ASN A 549 -4.01 -38.89 31.75
CA ASN A 549 -2.54 -38.98 31.80
C ASN A 549 -2.06 -40.41 32.13
N GLY A 550 -2.97 -41.39 32.26
CA GLY A 550 -2.63 -42.79 32.52
C GLY A 550 -1.91 -43.01 33.85
N VAL A 551 -2.19 -42.18 34.86
CA VAL A 551 -1.51 -42.25 36.16
C VAL A 551 -2.50 -42.34 37.32
N GLU A 552 -2.11 -43.04 38.36
CA GLU A 552 -2.89 -43.16 39.60
C GLU A 552 -2.71 -41.95 40.52
N LEU A 553 -3.55 -41.83 41.55
CA LEU A 553 -3.50 -40.73 42.52
C LEU A 553 -2.14 -40.66 43.22
N GLU A 554 -1.46 -41.79 43.42
CA GLU A 554 -0.13 -41.87 44.03
C GLU A 554 0.96 -41.15 43.23
N SER A 555 0.72 -40.86 41.95
CA SER A 555 1.63 -40.04 41.14
C SER A 555 1.52 -38.55 41.46
N LEU A 556 0.44 -38.11 42.11
CA LEU A 556 0.18 -36.71 42.38
C LEU A 556 1.06 -36.21 43.54
N ARG A 557 1.72 -35.09 43.31
CA ARG A 557 2.59 -34.42 44.26
C ARG A 557 2.15 -32.97 44.42
N ILE A 558 2.17 -32.51 45.66
CA ILE A 558 2.04 -31.09 46.01
C ILE A 558 3.41 -30.66 46.51
N ALA A 559 3.98 -29.60 45.96
CA ALA A 559 5.29 -29.12 46.38
C ALA A 559 5.31 -27.61 46.59
N ARG A 560 6.19 -27.18 47.50
CA ARG A 560 6.53 -25.77 47.72
C ARG A 560 7.90 -25.48 47.12
N TYR A 561 8.02 -24.28 46.56
CA TYR A 561 9.31 -23.80 46.06
C TYR A 561 10.11 -23.19 47.20
N THR A 562 11.24 -23.80 47.55
CA THR A 562 12.16 -23.38 48.62
C THR A 562 13.60 -23.63 48.19
N ASN A 563 14.52 -22.68 48.43
CA ASN A 563 15.95 -22.84 48.11
C ASN A 563 16.21 -23.35 46.68
N HIS A 564 15.61 -22.69 45.69
CA HIS A 564 15.75 -23.00 44.25
C HIS A 564 15.30 -24.42 43.82
N SER A 565 14.62 -25.16 44.69
CA SER A 565 14.13 -26.52 44.39
C SER A 565 12.67 -26.71 44.86
N TRP A 566 12.02 -27.75 44.34
CA TRP A 566 10.67 -28.12 44.72
C TRP A 566 10.70 -29.17 45.84
N LYS A 567 10.24 -28.79 47.03
CA LYS A 567 10.11 -29.71 48.17
C LYS A 567 8.67 -30.21 48.27
N THR A 568 8.47 -31.53 48.20
CA THR A 568 7.14 -32.15 48.30
C THR A 568 6.59 -31.98 49.73
N ILE A 569 5.29 -31.66 49.81
CA ILE A 569 4.52 -31.56 51.06
C ILE A 569 3.60 -32.79 51.14
N SER A 570 3.46 -33.36 52.33
CA SER A 570 2.51 -34.45 52.59
C SER A 570 1.06 -33.96 52.45
N TYR A 571 0.18 -34.84 52.00
CA TYR A 571 -1.24 -34.57 51.93
C TYR A 571 -2.01 -35.81 52.33
N GLU A 572 -3.23 -35.60 52.81
CA GLU A 572 -4.18 -36.65 53.17
C GLU A 572 -5.36 -36.63 52.21
N LYS A 573 -5.83 -37.81 51.80
CA LYS A 573 -7.06 -37.93 51.00
C LYS A 573 -8.26 -37.87 51.94
N THR A 574 -9.01 -36.78 51.89
CA THR A 574 -10.16 -36.55 52.78
C THR A 574 -11.48 -37.07 52.24
N GLY A 575 -11.57 -37.33 50.93
CA GLY A 575 -12.76 -37.91 50.32
C GLY A 575 -12.69 -37.96 48.80
N GLU A 576 -13.69 -38.58 48.18
CA GLU A 576 -13.78 -38.75 46.73
C GLU A 576 -15.25 -38.80 46.30
N ASP A 577 -15.61 -38.05 45.26
CA ASP A 577 -16.93 -38.11 44.62
C ASP A 577 -16.83 -38.84 43.25
N ARG A 578 -17.90 -38.87 42.45
CA ARG A 578 -17.87 -39.55 41.13
C ARG A 578 -16.84 -38.94 40.16
N ASN A 579 -16.55 -37.64 40.27
CA ASN A 579 -15.79 -36.87 39.29
C ASN A 579 -14.45 -36.32 39.81
N CYS A 580 -14.27 -36.22 41.13
CA CYS A 580 -13.16 -35.53 41.79
C CYS A 580 -12.67 -36.27 43.04
N VAL A 581 -11.39 -36.09 43.35
CA VAL A 581 -10.75 -36.48 44.61
C VAL A 581 -10.46 -35.21 45.41
N PHE A 582 -10.72 -35.25 46.71
CA PHE A 582 -10.45 -34.15 47.64
C PHE A 582 -9.23 -34.47 48.50
N LEU A 583 -8.25 -33.56 48.51
CA LEU A 583 -6.99 -33.70 49.24
C LEU A 583 -6.84 -32.55 50.23
N ARG A 584 -6.26 -32.84 51.40
CA ARG A 584 -5.97 -31.85 52.44
C ARG A 584 -4.47 -31.79 52.70
N ALA A 585 -3.89 -30.60 52.70
CA ALA A 585 -2.48 -30.40 53.02
C ALA A 585 -2.27 -29.11 53.81
N GLU A 586 -1.32 -29.12 54.73
CA GLU A 586 -0.86 -27.93 55.43
C GLU A 586 0.04 -27.10 54.52
N LEU A 587 -0.29 -25.81 54.39
CA LEU A 587 0.45 -24.86 53.57
C LEU A 587 1.08 -23.80 54.45
N THR A 588 2.21 -23.31 53.97
CA THR A 588 2.90 -22.14 54.52
C THR A 588 2.95 -21.06 53.44
N PRO A 589 3.15 -19.77 53.75
CA PRO A 589 3.20 -18.73 52.74
C PRO A 589 4.30 -18.97 51.68
N GLY A 590 3.99 -18.83 50.39
CA GLY A 590 4.94 -19.04 49.30
C GLY A 590 4.34 -19.65 48.04
N THR A 591 5.19 -20.04 47.09
CA THR A 591 4.78 -20.61 45.81
C THR A 591 4.59 -22.12 45.92
N HIS A 592 3.41 -22.60 45.57
CA HIS A 592 3.01 -23.99 45.63
C HIS A 592 2.59 -24.48 44.25
N THR A 593 2.80 -25.76 44.00
CA THR A 593 2.44 -26.38 42.73
C THR A 593 1.90 -27.79 42.94
N ILE A 594 0.93 -28.16 42.11
CA ILE A 594 0.32 -29.48 42.04
C ILE A 594 0.74 -30.07 40.70
N PHE A 595 1.37 -31.24 40.71
CA PHE A 595 1.91 -31.87 39.51
C PHE A 595 1.82 -33.39 39.59
N LEU A 596 1.97 -34.06 38.45
CA LEU A 596 2.01 -35.52 38.35
C LEU A 596 3.45 -35.97 38.11
N LYS A 597 3.91 -36.96 38.87
CA LYS A 597 5.21 -37.62 38.66
C LYS A 597 5.04 -38.75 37.64
N ASN A 598 6.08 -39.07 36.89
CA ASN A 598 6.12 -40.19 35.92
C ASN A 598 5.19 -40.05 34.70
N VAL A 599 4.83 -38.83 34.30
CA VAL A 599 4.11 -38.60 33.04
C VAL A 599 5.12 -38.50 31.89
N LYS A 600 4.99 -39.36 30.87
CA LYS A 600 5.81 -39.30 29.65
C LYS A 600 5.54 -37.97 28.93
N GLN A 601 6.59 -37.27 28.51
CA GLN A 601 6.49 -35.97 27.84
C GLN A 601 5.82 -36.12 26.47
N GLN A 602 4.53 -35.80 26.38
CA GLN A 602 3.77 -35.87 25.13
C GLN A 602 4.14 -34.65 24.26
N ARG A 603 4.91 -34.87 23.18
CA ARG A 603 5.31 -33.85 22.20
C ARG A 603 4.08 -33.42 21.40
N SER A 604 3.63 -32.18 21.57
CA SER A 604 2.57 -31.57 20.75
C SER A 604 3.08 -31.37 19.32
N THR A 605 2.41 -31.95 18.32
CA THR A 605 2.82 -31.90 16.91
C THR A 605 2.59 -30.54 16.25
N TRP A 606 1.87 -29.61 16.89
CA TRP A 606 1.63 -28.28 16.35
C TRP A 606 1.92 -27.20 17.42
N PRO A 607 2.80 -26.23 17.16
CA PRO A 607 3.09 -25.15 18.10
C PRO A 607 1.96 -24.09 18.10
N SER A 608 1.65 -23.55 19.28
CA SER A 608 0.48 -22.71 19.55
C SER A 608 0.38 -21.40 18.74
N TRP A 609 1.44 -21.00 18.04
CA TRP A 609 1.41 -19.84 17.15
C TRP A 609 0.63 -20.12 15.86
N VAL A 610 0.51 -21.37 15.43
CA VAL A 610 -0.21 -21.74 14.18
C VAL A 610 -1.73 -21.53 14.30
N LEU A 611 -2.31 -21.72 15.49
CA LEU A 611 -3.71 -21.36 15.77
C LEU A 611 -3.93 -19.83 15.83
N GLY A 612 -2.89 -19.06 16.17
CA GLY A 612 -2.93 -17.60 16.13
C GLY A 612 -2.92 -17.05 14.71
N ILE A 613 -2.17 -17.69 13.81
CA ILE A 613 -2.13 -17.34 12.38
C ILE A 613 -3.42 -17.74 11.68
N ALA A 614 -4.02 -18.89 12.00
CA ALA A 614 -5.33 -19.28 11.46
C ALA A 614 -6.44 -18.27 11.83
N GLY A 615 -6.38 -17.68 13.03
CA GLY A 615 -7.31 -16.63 13.45
C GLY A 615 -7.06 -15.27 12.76
N LEU A 616 -5.82 -14.97 12.39
CA LEU A 616 -5.46 -13.75 11.64
C LEU A 616 -5.73 -13.90 10.13
N ALA A 617 -5.56 -15.09 9.56
CA ALA A 617 -5.90 -15.39 8.17
C ALA A 617 -7.41 -15.31 7.92
N LEU A 618 -8.24 -15.70 8.90
CA LEU A 618 -9.70 -15.51 8.85
C LEU A 618 -10.14 -14.03 8.97
N LEU A 619 -9.32 -13.17 9.58
CA LEU A 619 -9.54 -11.71 9.61
C LEU A 619 -9.03 -11.02 8.34
N GLY A 620 -7.95 -11.53 7.73
CA GLY A 620 -7.44 -11.08 6.43
C GLY A 620 -8.36 -11.44 5.25
N LEU A 621 -9.04 -12.59 5.32
CA LEU A 621 -10.01 -13.02 4.31
C LEU A 621 -11.30 -12.17 4.27
N VAL A 622 -11.58 -11.34 5.28
CA VAL A 622 -12.73 -10.41 5.28
C VAL A 622 -12.37 -9.05 4.67
N VAL A 623 -11.08 -8.73 4.51
CA VAL A 623 -10.62 -7.43 3.99
C VAL A 623 -10.18 -7.49 2.51
N VAL A 624 -10.10 -8.68 1.90
CA VAL A 624 -9.72 -8.87 0.48
C VAL A 624 -10.90 -9.42 -0.36
N SER A 625 -12.11 -8.90 -0.17
CA SER A 625 -13.28 -9.28 -0.99
C SER A 625 -14.10 -8.09 -1.50
N LEU A 626 -13.50 -6.90 -1.59
CA LEU A 626 -14.10 -5.75 -2.26
C LEU A 626 -13.06 -5.06 -3.16
N TYR A 627 -12.37 -5.81 -4.01
CA TYR A 627 -11.74 -5.29 -5.23
C TYR A 627 -11.25 -6.47 -6.07
N THR A 628 -12.18 -7.18 -6.69
CA THR A 628 -11.89 -7.98 -7.89
C THR A 628 -12.82 -7.45 -8.97
N PRO A 629 -12.33 -6.73 -9.99
CA PRO A 629 -13.14 -6.53 -11.18
C PRO A 629 -13.43 -7.92 -11.74
N ALA A 630 -14.70 -8.30 -11.74
CA ALA A 630 -15.13 -9.46 -12.50
C ALA A 630 -14.83 -9.13 -13.97
N VAL A 631 -13.85 -9.83 -14.55
CA VAL A 631 -13.74 -9.92 -16.00
C VAL A 631 -14.94 -10.75 -16.42
N SER A 632 -16.00 -10.09 -16.87
CA SER A 632 -17.15 -10.77 -17.46
C SER A 632 -16.81 -11.14 -18.89
N ASP A 633 -17.04 -12.40 -19.24
CA ASP A 633 -17.18 -12.83 -20.61
C ASP A 633 -18.17 -11.90 -21.32
N ASN A 634 -17.83 -11.48 -22.53
CA ASN A 634 -18.44 -10.38 -23.29
C ASN A 634 -19.87 -10.68 -23.82
N ASP A 635 -20.70 -11.38 -23.05
CA ASP A 635 -22.09 -11.66 -23.39
C ASP A 635 -22.98 -10.47 -23.01
N THR A 636 -23.67 -9.91 -24.00
CA THR A 636 -24.52 -8.72 -23.83
C THR A 636 -25.86 -9.09 -23.19
N LEU A 637 -25.95 -8.98 -21.87
CA LEU A 637 -27.20 -9.14 -21.13
C LEU A 637 -28.06 -7.87 -21.20
N VAL A 638 -29.37 -8.05 -21.40
CA VAL A 638 -30.35 -6.96 -21.36
C VAL A 638 -31.21 -7.08 -20.12
N PHE A 639 -31.30 -5.99 -19.36
CA PHE A 639 -32.05 -5.92 -18.11
C PHE A 639 -33.35 -5.15 -18.31
N SER A 640 -34.43 -5.64 -17.71
CA SER A 640 -35.73 -4.98 -17.65
C SER A 640 -36.35 -5.11 -16.25
N ALA A 641 -37.41 -4.35 -15.97
CA ALA A 641 -38.13 -4.40 -14.70
C ALA A 641 -39.63 -4.49 -14.92
N THR A 642 -40.34 -5.08 -13.96
CA THR A 642 -41.82 -5.02 -13.93
C THR A 642 -42.29 -3.59 -13.77
N SER A 643 -43.32 -3.21 -14.52
CA SER A 643 -43.95 -1.89 -14.44
C SER A 643 -44.47 -1.62 -13.03
N ILE A 644 -44.20 -0.42 -12.53
CA ILE A 644 -44.69 0.09 -11.24
C ILE A 644 -45.33 1.47 -11.43
N SER A 645 -46.13 1.92 -10.47
CA SER A 645 -47.07 3.02 -10.64
C SER A 645 -46.61 4.33 -10.00
N ASN A 646 -45.84 4.28 -8.91
CA ASN A 646 -45.49 5.46 -8.12
C ASN A 646 -44.01 5.84 -8.14
N MET A 647 -43.19 5.08 -8.87
CA MET A 647 -41.78 5.38 -9.09
C MET A 647 -41.43 5.12 -10.56
N ALA A 648 -40.52 5.93 -11.10
CA ALA A 648 -39.89 5.65 -12.39
C ALA A 648 -38.71 4.70 -12.17
N ILE A 649 -38.49 3.78 -13.12
CA ILE A 649 -37.32 2.91 -13.15
C ILE A 649 -36.60 3.17 -14.46
N ASP A 650 -35.34 3.56 -14.36
CA ASP A 650 -34.41 3.67 -15.49
C ASP A 650 -33.29 2.64 -15.34
N ILE A 651 -32.95 1.91 -16.40
CA ILE A 651 -31.96 0.84 -16.36
C ILE A 651 -30.91 1.12 -17.43
N VAL A 652 -29.68 1.43 -16.99
CA VAL A 652 -28.53 1.67 -17.86
C VAL A 652 -27.47 0.62 -17.57
N GLY A 653 -27.23 -0.27 -18.53
CA GLY A 653 -26.36 -1.44 -18.35
C GLY A 653 -26.84 -2.32 -17.20
N THR A 654 -26.00 -2.50 -16.18
CA THR A 654 -26.31 -3.32 -14.99
C THR A 654 -26.89 -2.52 -13.81
N LYS A 655 -27.14 -1.21 -13.99
CA LYS A 655 -27.59 -0.31 -12.91
C LYS A 655 -29.02 0.14 -13.13
N ALA A 656 -29.90 -0.14 -12.16
CA ALA A 656 -31.26 0.36 -12.12
C ALA A 656 -31.39 1.53 -11.14
N THR A 657 -31.89 2.66 -11.62
CA THR A 657 -32.22 3.86 -10.83
C THR A 657 -33.72 3.93 -10.63
N MET A 658 -34.16 4.00 -9.37
CA MET A 658 -35.58 4.09 -9.02
C MET A 658 -35.89 5.46 -8.41
N THR A 659 -36.74 6.24 -9.07
CA THR A 659 -37.06 7.61 -8.67
C THR A 659 -38.53 7.71 -8.27
N PRO A 660 -38.86 7.96 -6.99
CA PRO A 660 -40.25 8.13 -6.59
C PRO A 660 -40.84 9.40 -7.18
N ARG A 661 -42.15 9.38 -7.45
CA ARG A 661 -42.87 10.59 -7.85
C ARG A 661 -42.72 11.66 -6.76
N PRO A 662 -42.56 12.94 -7.12
CA PRO A 662 -42.49 14.02 -6.15
C PRO A 662 -43.64 13.95 -5.13
N GLY A 663 -43.31 13.98 -3.85
CA GLY A 663 -44.28 13.93 -2.75
C GLY A 663 -44.87 12.55 -2.43
N TRP A 664 -44.51 11.49 -3.17
CA TRP A 664 -45.01 10.15 -2.87
C TRP A 664 -44.31 9.54 -1.65
N THR A 665 -45.10 8.95 -0.75
CA THR A 665 -44.63 8.16 0.38
C THR A 665 -45.39 6.82 0.39
N GLY A 666 -44.71 5.74 0.76
CA GLY A 666 -45.31 4.41 0.66
C GLY A 666 -44.30 3.29 0.44
N LYS A 667 -44.83 2.10 0.15
CA LYS A 667 -44.04 0.91 -0.21
C LYS A 667 -44.43 0.45 -1.60
N GLU A 668 -43.44 0.09 -2.41
CA GLU A 668 -43.68 -0.45 -3.75
C GLU A 668 -42.67 -1.56 -4.04
N GLN A 669 -43.08 -2.54 -4.85
CA GLN A 669 -42.36 -3.78 -5.06
C GLN A 669 -42.05 -3.97 -6.55
N VAL A 670 -40.81 -4.30 -6.87
CA VAL A 670 -40.32 -4.47 -8.25
C VAL A 670 -39.60 -5.80 -8.40
N ARG A 671 -39.68 -6.39 -9.59
CA ARG A 671 -38.86 -7.53 -10.02
C ARG A 671 -38.05 -7.14 -11.25
N PHE A 672 -36.76 -7.48 -11.25
CA PHE A 672 -35.87 -7.29 -12.38
C PHE A 672 -35.73 -8.58 -13.18
N ILE A 673 -35.52 -8.47 -14.48
CA ILE A 673 -35.42 -9.58 -15.42
C ILE A 673 -34.11 -9.39 -16.20
N ALA A 674 -33.30 -10.44 -16.27
CA ALA A 674 -32.11 -10.49 -17.13
C ALA A 674 -32.39 -11.44 -18.30
N ASP A 675 -32.10 -10.97 -19.51
CA ASP A 675 -32.31 -11.68 -20.78
C ASP A 675 -30.99 -11.74 -21.55
N ASP A 676 -30.55 -12.94 -21.89
CA ASP A 676 -29.33 -13.18 -22.68
C ASP A 676 -29.55 -13.06 -24.20
N ARG A 677 -30.79 -12.76 -24.64
CA ARG A 677 -31.22 -12.72 -26.05
C ARG A 677 -31.02 -14.04 -26.82
N ARG A 678 -30.67 -15.13 -26.14
CA ARG A 678 -30.48 -16.49 -26.68
C ARG A 678 -31.47 -17.49 -26.08
N GLY A 679 -32.45 -17.01 -25.32
CA GLY A 679 -33.55 -17.80 -24.76
C GLY A 679 -33.45 -18.04 -23.26
N GLY A 680 -32.33 -17.66 -22.62
CA GLY A 680 -32.15 -17.65 -21.18
C GLY A 680 -32.72 -16.39 -20.56
N LYS A 681 -33.85 -16.53 -19.86
CA LYS A 681 -34.45 -15.47 -19.05
C LYS A 681 -34.48 -15.87 -17.59
N THR A 682 -34.01 -14.98 -16.72
CA THR A 682 -34.10 -15.17 -15.26
C THR A 682 -34.67 -13.94 -14.60
N SER A 683 -35.32 -14.12 -13.46
CA SER A 683 -35.96 -13.05 -12.70
C SER A 683 -35.38 -12.95 -11.29
N SER A 684 -35.20 -11.72 -10.80
CA SER A 684 -34.74 -11.45 -9.44
C SER A 684 -35.79 -11.85 -8.38
N ASN A 685 -35.38 -11.84 -7.12
CA ASN A 685 -36.32 -11.75 -6.00
C ASN A 685 -37.10 -10.43 -6.04
N LEU A 686 -38.19 -10.36 -5.27
CA LEU A 686 -39.00 -9.15 -5.16
C LEU A 686 -38.27 -8.11 -4.31
N VAL A 687 -37.96 -6.95 -4.90
CA VAL A 687 -37.28 -5.84 -4.23
C VAL A 687 -38.34 -4.87 -3.72
N THR A 688 -38.36 -4.60 -2.41
CA THR A 688 -39.33 -3.68 -1.78
C THR A 688 -38.64 -2.34 -1.48
N LEU A 689 -39.10 -1.25 -2.10
CA LEU A 689 -38.69 0.11 -1.76
C LEU A 689 -39.69 0.72 -0.77
N THR A 690 -39.21 1.49 0.20
CA THR A 690 -40.06 2.25 1.14
C THR A 690 -39.62 3.71 1.18
N VAL A 691 -40.49 4.62 0.76
CA VAL A 691 -40.28 6.07 0.86
C VAL A 691 -41.01 6.59 2.09
N ARG A 692 -40.28 7.23 3.00
CA ARG A 692 -40.81 7.76 4.26
C ARG A 692 -40.85 9.28 4.22
N GLU A 693 -41.90 9.86 4.77
CA GLU A 693 -42.03 11.31 4.94
C GLU A 693 -40.95 11.85 5.89
N GLN A 694 -40.19 12.85 5.45
CA GLN A 694 -39.24 13.57 6.31
C GLN A 694 -39.99 14.63 7.11
N VAL A 695 -40.29 14.33 8.38
CA VAL A 695 -41.07 15.20 9.29
C VAL A 695 -40.22 16.34 9.89
N VAL A 696 -38.93 16.52 9.54
CA VAL A 696 -38.07 17.54 10.17
C VAL A 696 -37.12 18.25 9.17
N PRO A 697 -37.18 19.59 9.03
CA PRO A 697 -36.27 20.36 8.18
C PRO A 697 -34.79 20.34 8.65
N PRO A 698 -33.81 20.40 7.74
CA PRO A 698 -32.37 20.37 8.04
C PRO A 698 -31.85 21.37 9.10
N PRO A 699 -32.25 22.66 9.13
CA PRO A 699 -31.66 23.63 10.06
C PRO A 699 -32.01 23.39 11.53
N LEU A 700 -33.09 22.65 11.83
CA LEU A 700 -33.50 22.32 13.19
C LEU A 700 -32.67 21.16 13.79
N ARG A 701 -32.08 20.29 12.96
CA ARG A 701 -31.22 19.18 13.42
C ARG A 701 -29.93 19.69 14.07
N SER A 702 -29.32 20.73 13.49
CA SER A 702 -28.08 21.34 14.01
C SER A 702 -28.32 22.03 15.35
N GLY A 703 -29.43 22.76 15.50
CA GLY A 703 -29.81 23.41 16.75
C GLY A 703 -30.07 22.42 17.89
N ILE A 704 -30.79 21.34 17.61
CA ILE A 704 -31.10 20.29 18.60
C ILE A 704 -29.81 19.55 19.02
N LEU A 705 -28.88 19.28 18.10
CA LEU A 705 -27.60 18.64 18.42
C LEU A 705 -26.68 19.54 19.26
N ILE A 706 -26.67 20.85 19.01
CA ILE A 706 -25.92 21.82 19.83
C ILE A 706 -26.51 21.90 21.24
N VAL A 707 -27.83 21.98 21.37
CA VAL A 707 -28.51 22.03 22.68
C VAL A 707 -28.32 20.72 23.45
N LEU A 708 -28.42 19.56 22.78
CA LEU A 708 -28.13 18.25 23.37
C LEU A 708 -26.65 18.10 23.75
N GLY A 709 -25.73 18.66 22.96
CA GLY A 709 -24.30 18.72 23.26
C GLY A 709 -24.00 19.56 24.50
N ILE A 710 -24.61 20.75 24.62
CA ILE A 710 -24.46 21.63 25.79
C ILE A 710 -25.10 20.97 27.04
N LEU A 711 -26.27 20.34 26.90
CA LEU A 711 -26.89 19.56 27.99
C LEU A 711 -26.05 18.35 28.40
N ALA A 712 -25.44 17.63 27.45
CA ALA A 712 -24.56 16.51 27.72
C ALA A 712 -23.28 16.96 28.43
N VAL A 713 -22.65 18.07 28.00
CA VAL A 713 -21.49 18.67 28.69
C VAL A 713 -21.89 19.14 30.09
N GLY A 714 -23.05 19.78 30.24
CA GLY A 714 -23.60 20.19 31.53
C GLY A 714 -23.82 18.99 32.48
N LEU A 715 -24.42 17.91 31.98
CA LEU A 715 -24.64 16.66 32.72
C LEU A 715 -23.33 15.94 33.03
N ILE A 716 -22.34 15.97 32.14
CA ILE A 716 -20.99 15.41 32.36
C ILE A 716 -20.26 16.23 33.43
N VAL A 717 -20.34 17.56 33.41
CA VAL A 717 -19.77 18.45 34.43
C VAL A 717 -20.47 18.25 35.77
N GLN A 718 -21.79 18.10 35.80
CA GLN A 718 -22.56 17.84 37.02
C GLN A 718 -22.29 16.43 37.57
N ALA A 719 -22.14 15.43 36.69
CA ALA A 719 -21.70 14.09 37.03
C ALA A 719 -20.27 14.09 37.55
N PHE A 720 -19.35 14.90 36.99
CA PHE A 720 -17.98 15.08 37.49
C PHE A 720 -17.93 15.82 38.83
N ARG A 721 -18.80 16.81 39.07
CA ARG A 721 -18.95 17.45 40.39
C ARG A 721 -19.43 16.45 41.45
N ARG A 722 -20.39 15.58 41.11
CA ARG A 722 -20.85 14.46 41.96
C ARG A 722 -19.81 13.35 42.09
N LEU A 723 -19.00 13.09 41.06
CA LEU A 723 -17.92 12.10 41.09
C LEU A 723 -16.74 12.62 41.92
N LYS A 724 -16.45 13.93 41.89
CA LYS A 724 -15.44 14.60 42.73
C LYS A 724 -15.84 14.54 44.20
N SER A 725 -17.11 14.77 44.55
CA SER A 725 -17.58 14.61 45.93
C SER A 725 -17.58 13.14 46.38
N HIS A 726 -17.82 12.18 45.48
CA HIS A 726 -17.74 10.76 45.81
C HIS A 726 -16.31 10.18 45.82
N LEU A 727 -15.40 10.64 44.95
CA LEU A 727 -13.99 10.25 44.92
C LEU A 727 -13.23 10.79 46.13
N LEU A 728 -13.56 12.00 46.61
CA LEU A 728 -13.05 12.49 47.90
C LEU A 728 -13.55 11.68 49.11
N ASN A 729 -14.67 10.96 49.00
CA ASN A 729 -15.15 10.04 50.04
C ASN A 729 -14.66 8.58 49.87
N LEU A 730 -14.09 8.23 48.71
CA LEU A 730 -13.59 6.89 48.40
C LEU A 730 -12.05 6.77 48.49
N LEU A 731 -11.34 7.91 48.41
CA LEU A 731 -9.88 7.97 48.58
C LEU A 731 -9.42 8.39 50.00
N PHE A 732 -10.34 8.59 50.97
CA PHE A 732 -10.00 9.04 52.34
C PHE A 732 -10.68 8.30 53.49
#